data_AF-A0A1W0VRT5-F1
#
_entry.id   AF-A0A1W0VRT5-F1
#
_cell.length_a   1.000
_cell.length_b   1.000
_cell.length_c   1.000
_cell.angle_alpha   90.00
_cell.angle_beta   90.00
_cell.angle_gamma   90.00
#
_symmetry.space_group_name_H-M   'P 1'
#
loop_
_entity.id
_entity.type
_entity.pdbx_description
1 polymer ?
#
loop_
_entity_poly.entity_id
_entity_poly.type
_entity_poly.pdbx_seq_one_letter_code
_entity_poly.pdbx_strand_id
1 'polypeptide(L)'
;MPRVTPVGASLILEHVLADPSVPAAVVNKLLVALPVPSHPTPRLRRAVLLRRLAADPVSESSLDTLQLLAALPAPASPIAAAHIAVAAYLAVSASDFDDAAGALFARPNGRVRLAVDEGGSSALASDEIMTTVDQFEAAVGNSFSQAVLRGLWGDRSATEERVRDLLAAEWAAIGPSLLVQAAERIVGDGAVETWRAADEATRAKLRILAGEERTHEILSKLEEPTSSANPISTPAVEKVINSLKTSCAELHSVVEDPLPAAKAVADEVLAARMEKSVSLDAEEARGQPTTCGTAGPSAPNDKGKGPSTGKPHSLMDWNPTARTFQWEESPGPESSEPSLRRPHLPSPRRAPVSPLPPGENKNRRRRARKWCLLEEEALRQGVEQYGSGNWKDILNNNPDVFIGRTPVDLKDKWRNMINRYRGIVRPPTTEKAADILLEALFSACQNLADEASSLPSEQKEFKLYKQHVDDLHHLAGNYDSVIVCLGAKVRSLPELANKLPLRTCRGVIAEFKLPSDTIEEYGSQSPSILSDAWLAFQGPRSVSIGSTWQWKSENDSSTVSDEESLTAMEELLPKASGVYPRINKWDFVGARAGIRAMPPLTANGSLPLLGCLDDLLGKKSNCTFWIVGGLGARGLLYHGLVGKLTAKAVISCDENIIPSEFTCWNTIKP
;
A
#
# COMPACT_ATOMS: atom_id res chain seq x y z
N MET A 1 -45.22 26.72 -6.10
CA MET A 1 -43.87 26.48 -5.57
C MET A 1 -43.06 27.76 -5.66
N PRO A 2 -42.29 28.13 -4.63
CA PRO A 2 -41.37 29.26 -4.73
C PRO A 2 -40.40 29.04 -5.90
N ARG A 3 -40.07 30.09 -6.65
CA ARG A 3 -39.08 30.01 -7.73
C ARG A 3 -37.73 29.67 -7.13
N VAL A 4 -37.04 28.67 -7.68
CA VAL A 4 -35.67 28.30 -7.29
C VAL A 4 -34.78 29.53 -7.52
N THR A 5 -34.05 29.95 -6.48
CA THR A 5 -33.13 31.08 -6.58
C THR A 5 -31.94 30.71 -7.48
N PRO A 6 -31.24 31.69 -8.09
CA PRO A 6 -30.03 31.40 -8.88
C PRO A 6 -28.97 30.60 -8.11
N VAL A 7 -28.84 30.85 -6.81
CA VAL A 7 -27.95 30.11 -5.92
C VAL A 7 -28.44 28.66 -5.76
N GLY A 8 -29.73 28.45 -5.51
CA GLY A 8 -30.32 27.11 -5.41
C GLY A 8 -30.19 26.32 -6.72
N ALA A 9 -30.38 26.98 -7.86
CA ALA A 9 -30.20 26.40 -9.18
C ALA A 9 -28.75 25.95 -9.41
N SER A 10 -27.77 26.78 -9.02
CA SER A 10 -26.35 26.43 -9.10
C SER A 10 -26.01 25.19 -8.27
N LEU A 11 -26.54 25.09 -7.04
CA LEU A 11 -26.32 23.93 -6.16
C LEU A 11 -26.92 22.64 -6.74
N ILE A 12 -28.12 22.72 -7.31
CA ILE A 12 -28.77 21.57 -7.96
C ILE A 12 -27.98 21.14 -9.19
N LEU A 13 -27.60 22.08 -10.05
CA LEU A 13 -26.80 21.79 -11.24
C LEU A 13 -25.45 21.19 -10.89
N GLU A 14 -24.74 21.74 -9.88
CA GLU A 14 -23.47 21.19 -9.41
C GLU A 14 -23.61 19.77 -8.88
N HIS A 15 -24.67 19.44 -8.16
CA HIS A 15 -24.90 18.07 -7.68
C HIS A 15 -25.17 17.11 -8.83
N VAL A 16 -26.12 17.45 -9.70
CA VAL A 16 -26.58 16.56 -10.77
C VAL A 16 -25.53 16.39 -11.86
N LEU A 17 -24.83 17.46 -12.26
CA LEU A 17 -23.78 17.36 -13.27
C LEU A 17 -22.57 16.59 -12.74
N ALA A 18 -22.25 16.72 -11.45
CA ALA A 18 -21.12 16.06 -10.81
C ALA A 18 -21.32 14.56 -10.53
N ASP A 19 -22.56 14.06 -10.60
CA ASP A 19 -22.88 12.67 -10.29
C ASP A 19 -23.08 11.85 -11.58
N PRO A 20 -22.10 11.03 -12.00
CA PRO A 20 -22.19 10.28 -13.24
C PRO A 20 -23.35 9.28 -13.26
N SER A 21 -23.93 8.89 -12.11
CA SER A 21 -25.10 8.00 -12.05
C SER A 21 -26.38 8.67 -12.55
N VAL A 22 -26.45 10.01 -12.55
CA VAL A 22 -27.65 10.72 -13.00
C VAL A 22 -27.75 10.63 -14.53
N PRO A 23 -28.89 10.16 -15.09
CA PRO A 23 -29.05 10.00 -16.54
C PRO A 23 -28.94 11.32 -17.31
N ALA A 24 -28.29 11.30 -18.47
CA ALA A 24 -28.12 12.49 -19.32
C ALA A 24 -29.44 13.18 -19.70
N ALA A 25 -30.53 12.40 -19.88
CA ALA A 25 -31.86 12.96 -20.15
C ALA A 25 -32.38 13.84 -19.00
N VAL A 26 -32.08 13.47 -17.74
CA VAL A 26 -32.45 14.25 -16.55
C VAL A 26 -31.61 15.51 -16.48
N VAL A 27 -30.29 15.38 -16.67
CA VAL A 27 -29.34 16.51 -16.72
C VAL A 27 -29.78 17.55 -17.74
N ASN A 28 -30.09 17.12 -18.98
CA ASN A 28 -30.49 18.02 -20.05
C ASN A 28 -31.81 18.75 -19.75
N LYS A 29 -32.79 18.05 -19.17
CA LYS A 29 -34.04 18.68 -18.72
C LYS A 29 -33.79 19.74 -17.64
N LEU A 30 -32.89 19.48 -16.70
CA LEU A 30 -32.56 20.42 -15.63
C LEU A 30 -31.77 21.63 -16.13
N LEU A 31 -30.84 21.44 -17.08
CA LEU A 31 -30.13 22.54 -17.73
C LEU A 31 -31.07 23.50 -18.48
N VAL A 32 -32.16 22.98 -19.06
CA VAL A 32 -33.20 23.81 -19.71
C VAL A 32 -34.11 24.48 -18.69
N ALA A 33 -34.43 23.79 -17.60
CA ALA A 33 -35.41 24.25 -16.62
C ALA A 33 -34.84 25.23 -15.57
N LEU A 34 -33.53 25.18 -15.30
CA LEU A 34 -32.87 25.96 -14.25
C LEU A 34 -32.07 27.13 -14.85
N PRO A 35 -32.04 28.30 -14.17
CA PRO A 35 -31.20 29.41 -14.60
C PRO A 35 -29.72 29.03 -14.52
N VAL A 36 -28.99 29.24 -15.62
CA VAL A 36 -27.53 29.04 -15.66
C VAL A 36 -26.86 30.22 -14.95
N PRO A 37 -25.94 29.97 -14.00
CA PRO A 37 -25.25 31.04 -13.29
C PRO A 37 -24.33 31.83 -14.25
N SER A 38 -24.36 33.16 -14.13
CA SER A 38 -23.53 34.07 -14.94
C SER A 38 -22.03 33.84 -14.76
N HIS A 39 -21.63 33.36 -13.58
CA HIS A 39 -20.27 33.01 -13.22
C HIS A 39 -20.24 31.58 -12.67
N PRO A 40 -20.16 30.55 -13.54
CA PRO A 40 -20.15 29.17 -13.09
C PRO A 40 -18.87 28.88 -12.30
N THR A 41 -19.01 28.16 -11.19
CA THR A 41 -17.88 27.74 -10.34
C THR A 41 -16.94 26.81 -11.13
N PRO A 42 -15.65 26.70 -10.73
CA PRO A 42 -14.73 25.74 -11.36
C PRO A 42 -15.27 24.31 -11.33
N ARG A 43 -15.93 23.92 -10.23
CA ARG A 43 -16.61 22.63 -10.06
C ARG A 43 -17.70 22.42 -11.11
N LEU A 44 -18.59 23.40 -11.30
CA LEU A 44 -19.66 23.33 -12.29
C LEU A 44 -19.11 23.24 -13.71
N ARG A 45 -18.09 24.05 -14.04
CA ARG A 45 -17.42 24.00 -15.35
C ARG A 45 -16.81 22.63 -15.60
N ARG A 46 -16.07 22.09 -14.63
CA ARG A 46 -15.49 20.74 -14.72
C ARG A 46 -16.57 19.70 -14.97
N ALA A 47 -17.64 19.69 -14.17
CA ALA A 47 -18.72 18.72 -14.32
C ALA A 47 -19.39 18.78 -15.71
N VAL A 48 -19.63 19.96 -16.26
CA VAL A 48 -20.17 20.12 -17.63
C VAL A 48 -19.21 19.53 -18.68
N LEU A 49 -17.91 19.83 -18.57
CA LEU A 49 -16.90 19.32 -19.49
C LEU A 49 -16.78 17.80 -19.42
N LEU A 50 -16.80 17.21 -18.23
CA LEU A 50 -16.78 15.76 -18.07
C LEU A 50 -18.03 15.08 -18.62
N ARG A 51 -19.22 15.69 -18.49
CA ARG A 51 -20.45 15.18 -19.14
C ARG A 51 -20.34 15.22 -20.66
N ARG A 52 -19.78 16.30 -21.21
CA ARG A 52 -19.54 16.43 -22.65
C ARG A 52 -18.55 15.37 -23.14
N LEU A 53 -17.43 15.19 -22.44
CA LEU A 53 -16.42 14.20 -22.76
C LEU A 53 -16.94 12.76 -22.64
N ALA A 54 -17.80 12.48 -21.66
CA ALA A 54 -18.42 11.15 -21.52
C ALA A 54 -19.42 10.82 -22.64
N ALA A 55 -20.10 11.83 -23.18
CA ALA A 55 -21.07 11.65 -24.28
C ALA A 55 -20.38 11.43 -25.64
N ASP A 56 -19.22 12.05 -25.83
CA ASP A 56 -18.42 11.95 -27.05
C ASP A 56 -16.92 11.88 -26.69
N PRO A 57 -16.42 10.67 -26.37
CA PRO A 57 -15.08 10.50 -25.79
C PRO A 57 -13.95 10.64 -26.80
N VAL A 58 -14.21 10.34 -28.08
CA VAL A 58 -13.19 10.32 -29.14
C VAL A 58 -13.71 11.04 -30.38
N SER A 59 -13.54 12.36 -30.35
CA SER A 59 -13.81 13.28 -31.45
C SER A 59 -12.92 14.54 -31.38
N GLU A 60 -12.96 15.34 -32.44
CA GLU A 60 -12.33 16.67 -32.47
C GLU A 60 -12.78 17.57 -31.32
N SER A 61 -14.04 17.43 -30.90
CA SER A 61 -14.61 18.20 -29.79
C SER A 61 -14.16 17.69 -28.42
N SER A 62 -13.78 16.41 -28.33
CA SER A 62 -13.15 15.84 -27.13
C SER A 62 -11.78 16.48 -26.88
N LEU A 63 -11.00 16.78 -27.93
CA LEU A 63 -9.73 17.50 -27.79
C LEU A 63 -9.92 18.91 -27.19
N ASP A 64 -10.93 19.65 -27.65
CA ASP A 64 -11.26 20.96 -27.05
C ASP A 64 -11.63 20.80 -25.58
N THR A 65 -12.43 19.79 -25.28
CA THR A 65 -12.92 19.52 -23.92
C THR A 65 -11.75 19.17 -22.99
N LEU A 66 -10.79 18.36 -23.45
CA LEU A 66 -9.58 18.00 -22.71
C LEU A 66 -8.65 19.20 -22.48
N GLN A 67 -8.49 20.09 -23.46
CA GLN A 67 -7.71 21.32 -23.29
C GLN A 67 -8.37 22.29 -22.31
N LEU A 68 -9.70 22.43 -22.37
CA LEU A 68 -10.47 23.24 -21.41
C LEU A 68 -10.39 22.65 -20.00
N LEU A 69 -10.44 21.32 -19.85
CA LEU A 69 -10.25 20.64 -18.57
C LEU A 69 -8.85 20.87 -18.01
N ALA A 70 -7.82 20.79 -18.85
CA ALA A 70 -6.42 21.03 -18.46
C ALA A 70 -6.13 22.48 -18.06
N ALA A 71 -6.99 23.43 -18.43
CA ALA A 71 -6.91 24.82 -18.01
C ALA A 71 -7.60 25.08 -16.65
N LEU A 72 -8.35 24.12 -16.10
CA LEU A 72 -8.96 24.25 -14.77
C LEU A 72 -7.97 23.86 -13.66
N PRO A 73 -8.05 24.47 -12.45
CA PRO A 73 -7.14 24.16 -11.34
C PRO A 73 -7.20 22.70 -10.90
N ALA A 74 -6.04 22.06 -10.66
CA ALA A 74 -5.93 20.66 -10.23
C ALA A 74 -6.54 19.64 -11.22
N PRO A 75 -6.02 19.53 -12.46
CA PRO A 75 -6.41 18.46 -13.37
C PRO A 75 -5.85 17.10 -12.91
N ALA A 76 -6.56 16.00 -13.19
CA ALA A 76 -6.16 14.66 -12.80
C ALA A 76 -5.00 14.12 -13.66
N SER A 77 -4.19 13.24 -13.06
CA SER A 77 -2.93 12.73 -13.62
C SER A 77 -3.00 11.99 -14.98
N PRO A 78 -4.13 11.44 -15.47
CA PRO A 78 -4.12 10.89 -16.84
C PRO A 78 -4.58 11.87 -17.94
N ILE A 79 -4.77 13.18 -17.68
CA ILE A 79 -5.32 14.11 -18.69
C ILE A 79 -4.44 14.24 -19.93
N ALA A 80 -3.13 14.27 -19.73
CA ALA A 80 -2.13 14.36 -20.78
C ALA A 80 -2.16 13.10 -21.67
N ALA A 81 -2.31 11.93 -21.04
CA ALA A 81 -2.37 10.64 -21.72
C ALA A 81 -3.67 10.46 -22.54
N ALA A 82 -4.81 10.94 -22.02
CA ALA A 82 -6.07 10.94 -22.76
C ALA A 82 -6.03 11.92 -23.94
N HIS A 83 -5.46 13.12 -23.75
CA HIS A 83 -5.30 14.13 -24.79
C HIS A 83 -4.47 13.61 -25.97
N ILE A 84 -3.29 13.05 -25.70
CA ILE A 84 -2.43 12.52 -26.76
C ILE A 84 -3.07 11.30 -27.44
N ALA A 85 -3.79 10.46 -26.72
CA ALA A 85 -4.45 9.28 -27.29
C ALA A 85 -5.57 9.65 -28.26
N VAL A 86 -6.43 10.61 -27.88
CA VAL A 86 -7.49 11.10 -28.78
C VAL A 86 -6.88 11.74 -30.02
N ALA A 87 -5.85 12.58 -29.86
CA ALA A 87 -5.17 13.21 -30.99
C ALA A 87 -4.53 12.19 -31.94
N ALA A 88 -3.81 11.21 -31.38
CA ALA A 88 -3.16 10.15 -32.13
C ALA A 88 -4.19 9.31 -32.91
N TYR A 89 -5.29 8.93 -32.25
CA TYR A 89 -6.39 8.20 -32.88
C TYR A 89 -7.01 8.98 -34.06
N LEU A 90 -7.26 10.29 -33.89
CA LEU A 90 -7.84 11.13 -34.94
C LEU A 90 -6.91 11.21 -36.17
N ALA A 91 -5.60 11.37 -35.97
CA ALA A 91 -4.63 11.37 -37.07
C ALA A 91 -4.56 10.02 -37.80
N VAL A 92 -4.49 8.90 -37.07
CA VAL A 92 -4.40 7.57 -37.69
C VAL A 92 -5.72 7.08 -38.28
N SER A 93 -6.84 7.68 -37.90
CA SER A 93 -8.17 7.33 -38.44
C SER A 93 -8.58 8.20 -39.62
N ALA A 94 -7.84 9.27 -39.89
CA ALA A 94 -8.10 10.14 -41.03
C ALA A 94 -7.86 9.41 -42.37
N SER A 95 -8.67 9.78 -43.37
CA SER A 95 -8.49 9.31 -44.75
C SER A 95 -7.18 9.81 -45.35
N ASP A 96 -6.77 11.02 -44.98
CA ASP A 96 -5.46 11.59 -45.27
C ASP A 96 -4.69 11.73 -43.96
N PHE A 97 -3.73 10.84 -43.73
CA PHE A 97 -2.91 10.87 -42.52
C PHE A 97 -1.98 12.08 -42.50
N ASP A 98 -1.39 12.44 -43.64
CA ASP A 98 -0.37 13.48 -43.69
C ASP A 98 -0.99 14.85 -43.39
N ASP A 99 -2.18 15.11 -43.93
CA ASP A 99 -2.94 16.33 -43.62
C ASP A 99 -3.34 16.39 -42.14
N ALA A 100 -3.91 15.30 -41.59
CA ALA A 100 -4.35 15.25 -40.20
C ALA A 100 -3.18 15.31 -39.20
N ALA A 101 -2.10 14.55 -39.46
CA ALA A 101 -0.90 14.56 -38.64
C ALA A 101 -0.18 15.93 -38.72
N GLY A 102 -0.17 16.55 -39.90
CA GLY A 102 0.30 17.91 -40.11
C GLY A 102 -0.47 18.92 -39.26
N ALA A 103 -1.81 18.91 -39.33
CA ALA A 103 -2.66 19.83 -38.59
C ALA A 103 -2.58 19.67 -37.06
N LEU A 104 -2.34 18.44 -36.58
CA LEU A 104 -2.29 18.15 -35.14
C LEU A 104 -0.87 18.31 -34.55
N PHE A 105 0.17 17.83 -35.23
CA PHE A 105 1.49 17.60 -34.61
C PHE A 105 2.64 18.40 -35.24
N ALA A 106 2.52 18.85 -36.49
CA ALA A 106 3.64 19.50 -37.18
C ALA A 106 3.95 20.91 -36.68
N ARG A 107 5.23 21.31 -36.72
CA ARG A 107 5.65 22.67 -36.37
C ARG A 107 5.35 23.67 -37.50
N PRO A 108 5.08 24.94 -37.16
CA PRO A 108 4.92 25.49 -35.81
C PRO A 108 3.46 25.46 -35.30
N ASN A 109 2.48 25.12 -36.15
CA ASN A 109 1.08 25.41 -35.92
C ASN A 109 0.21 24.21 -35.50
N GLY A 110 0.81 23.04 -35.31
CA GLY A 110 0.09 21.84 -34.91
C GLY A 110 -0.72 22.07 -33.64
N ARG A 111 -2.02 21.79 -33.66
CA ARG A 111 -2.93 22.08 -32.52
C ARG A 111 -2.49 21.39 -31.23
N VAL A 112 -2.08 20.13 -31.32
CA VAL A 112 -1.61 19.34 -30.18
C VAL A 112 -0.21 19.80 -29.80
N ARG A 113 0.65 20.05 -30.78
CA ARG A 113 1.99 20.62 -30.58
C ARG A 113 1.92 21.89 -29.72
N LEU A 114 1.10 22.86 -30.08
CA LEU A 114 0.91 24.10 -29.31
C LEU A 114 0.38 23.88 -27.90
N ALA A 115 -0.45 22.84 -27.69
CA ALA A 115 -1.01 22.53 -26.38
C ALA A 115 0.00 21.89 -25.42
N VAL A 116 1.05 21.24 -25.94
CA VAL A 116 2.05 20.50 -25.14
C VAL A 116 3.43 21.16 -25.10
N ASP A 117 3.73 22.07 -26.03
CA ASP A 117 5.01 22.80 -26.13
C ASP A 117 5.00 24.07 -25.25
N GLU A 118 6.13 24.80 -25.21
CA GLU A 118 6.30 26.01 -24.38
C GLU A 118 5.21 27.08 -24.68
N GLY A 119 4.22 27.18 -23.77
CA GLY A 119 3.06 28.07 -23.88
C GLY A 119 1.71 27.38 -23.62
N GLY A 120 1.67 26.04 -23.67
CA GLY A 120 0.49 25.22 -23.35
C GLY A 120 0.29 24.97 -21.85
N SER A 121 -0.77 24.23 -21.49
CA SER A 121 -0.99 23.81 -20.10
C SER A 121 0.08 22.79 -19.70
N SER A 122 0.79 23.04 -18.60
CA SER A 122 1.79 22.10 -18.06
C SER A 122 1.20 20.74 -17.72
N ALA A 123 -0.13 20.66 -17.51
CA ALA A 123 -0.84 19.41 -17.28
C ALA A 123 -0.92 18.50 -18.52
N LEU A 124 -0.68 19.03 -19.72
CA LEU A 124 -0.66 18.27 -20.97
C LEU A 124 0.76 17.92 -21.45
N ALA A 125 1.78 18.50 -20.83
CA ALA A 125 3.17 18.35 -21.26
C ALA A 125 3.91 17.27 -20.47
N SER A 126 4.57 16.35 -21.18
CA SER A 126 5.54 15.42 -20.60
C SER A 126 6.58 15.00 -21.65
N ASP A 127 7.76 14.55 -21.22
CA ASP A 127 8.82 14.05 -22.12
C ASP A 127 8.30 12.92 -23.04
N GLU A 128 7.43 12.06 -22.51
CA GLU A 128 6.83 10.95 -23.25
C GLU A 128 5.86 11.44 -24.32
N ILE A 129 5.02 12.44 -23.97
CA ILE A 129 4.07 13.04 -24.91
C ILE A 129 4.80 13.79 -26.01
N MET A 130 5.82 14.58 -25.67
CA MET A 130 6.63 15.29 -26.67
C MET A 130 7.28 14.32 -27.65
N THR A 131 7.75 13.17 -27.17
CA THR A 131 8.27 12.11 -28.02
C THR A 131 7.22 11.57 -28.99
N THR A 132 5.98 11.36 -28.53
CA THR A 132 4.88 10.92 -29.40
C THR A 132 4.52 11.99 -30.43
N VAL A 133 4.45 13.26 -30.05
CA VAL A 133 4.18 14.38 -30.98
C VAL A 133 5.27 14.45 -32.07
N ASP A 134 6.55 14.32 -31.69
CA ASP A 134 7.67 14.26 -32.64
C ASP A 134 7.58 13.05 -33.60
N GLN A 135 7.08 11.90 -33.12
CA GLN A 135 6.90 10.71 -33.96
C GLN A 135 5.81 10.90 -35.02
N PHE A 136 4.70 11.54 -34.65
CA PHE A 136 3.63 11.84 -35.62
C PHE A 136 4.07 12.87 -36.66
N GLU A 137 4.83 13.90 -36.25
CA GLU A 137 5.42 14.86 -37.19
C GLU A 137 6.41 14.17 -38.16
N ALA A 138 7.26 13.27 -37.66
CA ALA A 138 8.24 12.55 -38.49
C ALA A 138 7.60 11.50 -39.42
N ALA A 139 6.38 11.04 -39.12
CA ALA A 139 5.66 10.07 -39.94
C ALA A 139 5.01 10.69 -41.19
N VAL A 140 4.95 12.03 -41.29
CA VAL A 140 4.41 12.73 -42.46
C VAL A 140 5.24 12.38 -43.70
N GLY A 141 4.59 11.82 -44.72
CA GLY A 141 5.25 11.34 -45.94
C GLY A 141 6.05 10.03 -45.80
N ASN A 142 5.99 9.35 -44.65
CA ASN A 142 6.66 8.06 -44.42
C ASN A 142 5.65 6.92 -44.24
N SER A 143 5.43 6.14 -45.30
CA SER A 143 4.43 5.05 -45.33
C SER A 143 4.68 3.95 -44.29
N PHE A 144 5.94 3.68 -43.92
CA PHE A 144 6.26 2.67 -42.91
C PHE A 144 5.90 3.17 -41.51
N SER A 145 6.32 4.39 -41.15
CA SER A 145 5.98 5.02 -39.88
C SER A 145 4.47 5.17 -39.70
N GLN A 146 3.75 5.51 -40.78
CA GLN A 146 2.29 5.56 -40.80
C GLN A 146 1.65 4.20 -40.48
N ALA A 147 2.12 3.12 -41.10
CA ALA A 147 1.60 1.78 -40.85
C ALA A 147 1.80 1.36 -39.38
N VAL A 148 2.97 1.67 -38.80
CA VAL A 148 3.26 1.39 -37.39
C VAL A 148 2.36 2.21 -36.47
N LEU A 149 2.20 3.52 -36.71
CA LEU A 149 1.36 4.37 -35.88
C LEU A 149 -0.13 3.97 -35.97
N ARG A 150 -0.62 3.58 -37.16
CA ARG A 150 -1.98 3.04 -37.31
C ARG A 150 -2.17 1.76 -36.49
N GLY A 151 -1.16 0.88 -36.42
CA GLY A 151 -1.20 -0.31 -35.56
C GLY A 151 -1.21 0.02 -34.06
N LEU A 152 -0.51 1.07 -33.64
CA LEU A 152 -0.39 1.46 -32.23
C LEU A 152 -1.59 2.26 -31.70
N TRP A 153 -2.19 3.10 -32.55
CA TRP A 153 -3.20 4.09 -32.13
C TRP A 153 -4.54 3.95 -32.84
N GLY A 154 -4.68 2.99 -33.77
CA GLY A 154 -5.91 2.82 -34.56
C GLY A 154 -7.07 2.16 -33.82
N ASP A 155 -6.84 1.63 -32.62
CA ASP A 155 -7.91 1.03 -31.81
C ASP A 155 -8.72 2.11 -31.08
N ARG A 156 -9.97 2.28 -31.54
CA ARG A 156 -10.93 3.19 -30.93
C ARG A 156 -11.26 2.80 -29.49
N SER A 157 -11.41 1.50 -29.20
CA SER A 157 -11.79 1.00 -27.88
C SER A 157 -10.69 1.29 -26.85
N ALA A 158 -9.42 1.05 -27.22
CA ALA A 158 -8.27 1.40 -26.38
C ALA A 158 -8.16 2.91 -26.14
N THR A 159 -8.53 3.74 -27.11
CA THR A 159 -8.57 5.20 -26.95
C THR A 159 -9.70 5.63 -26.01
N GLU A 160 -10.90 5.09 -26.19
CA GLU A 160 -12.05 5.32 -25.31
C GLU A 160 -11.78 4.86 -23.88
N GLU A 161 -11.02 3.79 -23.68
CA GLU A 161 -10.58 3.32 -22.36
C GLU A 161 -9.70 4.33 -21.64
N ARG A 162 -8.71 4.93 -22.32
CA ARG A 162 -7.87 5.99 -21.74
C ARG A 162 -8.69 7.23 -21.34
N VAL A 163 -9.71 7.57 -22.12
CA VAL A 163 -10.64 8.67 -21.79
C VAL A 163 -11.53 8.28 -20.60
N ARG A 164 -11.95 7.01 -20.51
CA ARG A 164 -12.74 6.50 -19.39
C ARG A 164 -11.95 6.50 -18.08
N ASP A 165 -10.66 6.16 -18.12
CA ASP A 165 -9.76 6.24 -16.96
C ASP A 165 -9.62 7.68 -16.46
N LEU A 166 -9.49 8.65 -17.38
CA LEU A 166 -9.53 10.07 -17.04
C LEU A 166 -10.86 10.48 -16.42
N LEU A 167 -11.98 10.10 -17.04
CA LEU A 167 -13.31 10.41 -16.51
C LEU A 167 -13.48 9.86 -15.09
N ALA A 168 -13.06 8.62 -14.82
CA ALA A 168 -13.11 8.04 -13.49
C ALA A 168 -12.28 8.83 -12.47
N ALA A 169 -11.04 9.19 -12.84
CA ALA A 169 -10.15 9.97 -11.98
C ALA A 169 -10.72 11.37 -11.69
N GLU A 170 -11.24 12.07 -12.70
CA GLU A 170 -11.82 13.41 -12.58
C GLU A 170 -13.13 13.40 -11.78
N TRP A 171 -14.02 12.42 -12.00
CA TRP A 171 -15.24 12.28 -11.21
C TRP A 171 -14.95 12.00 -9.74
N ALA A 172 -13.96 11.16 -9.45
CA ALA A 172 -13.50 10.91 -8.08
C ALA A 172 -12.92 12.18 -7.43
N ALA A 173 -12.13 12.96 -8.18
CA ALA A 173 -11.49 14.17 -7.68
C ALA A 173 -12.47 15.33 -7.40
N ILE A 174 -13.64 15.36 -8.04
CA ILE A 174 -14.65 16.39 -7.79
C ILE A 174 -15.17 16.35 -6.34
N GLY A 175 -15.25 15.18 -5.71
CA GLY A 175 -15.74 15.04 -4.33
C GLY A 175 -17.24 15.38 -4.15
N PRO A 176 -17.77 15.31 -2.91
CA PRO A 176 -19.20 15.49 -2.64
C PRO A 176 -19.65 16.94 -2.83
N SER A 177 -20.83 17.12 -3.43
CA SER A 177 -21.44 18.45 -3.60
C SER A 177 -21.84 19.07 -2.25
N LEU A 178 -22.03 20.39 -2.20
CA LEU A 178 -22.53 21.08 -1.01
C LEU A 178 -23.89 20.54 -0.54
N LEU A 179 -24.75 20.09 -1.46
CA LEU A 179 -26.03 19.44 -1.10
C LEU A 179 -25.81 18.10 -0.40
N VAL A 180 -24.86 17.29 -0.89
CA VAL A 180 -24.50 16.02 -0.25
C VAL A 180 -23.87 16.25 1.12
N GLN A 181 -22.95 17.21 1.23
CA GLN A 181 -22.34 17.57 2.52
C GLN A 181 -23.38 18.11 3.52
N ALA A 182 -24.36 18.88 3.05
CA ALA A 182 -25.46 19.32 3.88
C ALA A 182 -26.35 18.14 4.31
N ALA A 183 -26.68 17.23 3.40
CA ALA A 183 -27.45 16.03 3.72
C ALA A 183 -26.73 15.16 4.78
N GLU A 184 -25.43 14.93 4.64
CA GLU A 184 -24.63 14.20 5.64
C GLU A 184 -24.68 14.82 7.04
N ARG A 185 -24.70 16.15 7.13
CA ARG A 185 -24.87 16.86 8.41
C ARG A 185 -26.28 16.82 8.97
N ILE A 186 -27.29 16.60 8.13
CA ILE A 186 -28.70 16.63 8.55
C ILE A 186 -29.18 15.22 8.90
N VAL A 187 -28.83 14.21 8.09
CA VAL A 187 -29.36 12.84 8.21
C VAL A 187 -28.29 11.74 8.25
N GLY A 188 -27.03 12.08 7.95
CA GLY A 188 -25.91 11.15 7.89
C GLY A 188 -25.11 11.08 9.19
N ASP A 189 -23.83 10.73 9.08
CA ASP A 189 -22.98 10.44 10.24
C ASP A 189 -22.70 11.68 11.10
N GLY A 190 -22.74 12.89 10.51
CA GLY A 190 -22.58 14.15 11.24
C GLY A 190 -23.88 14.72 11.83
N ALA A 191 -24.99 13.98 11.72
CA ALA A 191 -26.29 14.46 12.17
C ALA A 191 -26.36 14.64 13.68
N VAL A 192 -25.80 13.71 14.46
CA VAL A 192 -25.89 13.75 15.93
C VAL A 192 -25.22 15.01 16.48
N GLU A 193 -24.02 15.35 16.02
CA GLU A 193 -23.34 16.58 16.45
C GLU A 193 -24.09 17.84 16.01
N THR A 194 -24.56 17.87 14.77
CA THR A 194 -25.27 19.02 14.19
C THR A 194 -26.57 19.30 14.94
N TRP A 195 -27.35 18.25 15.25
CA TRP A 195 -28.61 18.37 15.98
C TRP A 195 -28.40 18.68 17.46
N ARG A 196 -27.30 18.19 18.07
CA ARG A 196 -26.91 18.52 19.45
C ARG A 196 -26.63 20.02 19.60
N ALA A 197 -25.89 20.59 18.65
CA ALA A 197 -25.51 22.01 18.65
C ALA A 197 -26.64 22.97 18.20
N ALA A 198 -27.67 22.46 17.52
CA ALA A 198 -28.79 23.26 17.03
C ALA A 198 -29.73 23.73 18.15
N ASP A 199 -30.25 24.96 18.03
CA ASP A 199 -31.35 25.44 18.86
C ASP A 199 -32.70 24.80 18.44
N GLU A 200 -33.75 24.98 19.24
CA GLU A 200 -35.03 24.30 18.98
C GLU A 200 -35.70 24.76 17.68
N ALA A 201 -35.51 26.03 17.30
CA ALA A 201 -36.01 26.55 16.03
C ALA A 201 -35.30 25.91 14.82
N THR A 202 -34.01 25.64 14.95
CA THR A 202 -33.21 24.96 13.93
C THR A 202 -33.54 23.47 13.89
N ARG A 203 -33.67 22.80 15.05
CA ARG A 203 -34.13 21.40 15.12
C ARG A 203 -35.49 21.22 14.48
N ALA A 204 -36.44 22.14 14.67
CA ALA A 204 -37.74 22.08 13.99
C ALA A 204 -37.60 22.03 12.46
N LYS A 205 -36.67 22.80 11.87
CA LYS A 205 -36.38 22.74 10.43
C LYS A 205 -35.70 21.43 10.03
N LEU A 206 -34.78 20.94 10.85
CA LEU A 206 -34.09 19.67 10.60
C LEU A 206 -35.06 18.48 10.63
N ARG A 207 -36.06 18.47 11.53
CA ARG A 207 -37.11 17.44 11.57
C ARG A 207 -37.91 17.37 10.26
N ILE A 208 -38.22 18.52 9.68
CA ILE A 208 -38.91 18.59 8.38
C ILE A 208 -38.04 18.01 7.27
N LEU A 209 -36.73 18.30 7.28
CA LEU A 209 -35.81 17.85 6.24
C LEU A 209 -35.43 16.37 6.37
N ALA A 210 -35.31 15.86 7.59
CA ALA A 210 -34.90 14.48 7.87
C ALA A 210 -36.06 13.47 7.74
N GLY A 211 -37.31 13.93 7.89
CA GLY A 211 -38.47 13.04 7.97
C GLY A 211 -38.61 12.38 9.34
N GLU A 212 -39.80 11.85 9.63
CA GLU A 212 -40.17 11.36 10.96
C GLU A 212 -39.30 10.20 11.44
N GLU A 213 -39.10 9.19 10.59
CA GLU A 213 -38.31 7.99 10.91
C GLU A 213 -36.86 8.34 11.27
N ARG A 214 -36.20 9.13 10.40
CA ARG A 214 -34.79 9.51 10.62
C ARG A 214 -34.62 10.47 11.80
N THR A 215 -35.59 11.35 12.01
CA THR A 215 -35.66 12.19 13.20
C THR A 215 -35.67 11.35 14.47
N HIS A 216 -36.50 10.31 14.53
CA HIS A 216 -36.58 9.43 15.69
C HIS A 216 -35.26 8.72 15.96
N GLU A 217 -34.59 8.21 14.92
CA GLU A 217 -33.28 7.57 15.07
C GLU A 217 -32.17 8.51 15.53
N ILE A 218 -32.18 9.77 15.06
CA ILE A 218 -31.16 10.74 15.47
C ILE A 218 -31.41 11.19 16.91
N LEU A 219 -32.67 11.39 17.31
CA LEU A 219 -33.04 11.76 18.67
C LEU A 219 -32.74 10.63 19.67
N SER A 220 -32.96 9.37 19.32
CA SER A 220 -32.60 8.25 20.21
C SER A 220 -31.09 8.17 20.46
N LYS A 221 -30.27 8.45 19.45
CA LYS A 221 -28.80 8.56 19.58
C LYS A 221 -28.32 9.81 20.33
N LEU A 222 -29.12 10.88 20.33
CA LEU A 222 -28.86 12.08 21.14
C LEU A 222 -29.15 11.82 22.63
N GLU A 223 -30.11 10.94 22.91
CA GLU A 223 -30.52 10.54 24.26
C GLU A 223 -29.65 9.45 24.87
N GLU A 224 -28.78 8.78 24.09
CA GLU A 224 -27.74 7.90 24.63
C GLU A 224 -26.72 8.70 25.46
N PRO A 225 -26.62 8.47 26.79
CA PRO A 225 -25.77 9.26 27.64
C PRO A 225 -24.29 8.93 27.39
N THR A 226 -23.54 9.92 26.91
CA THR A 226 -22.07 9.95 27.06
C THR A 226 -21.71 10.27 28.51
N SER A 227 -21.98 9.35 29.45
CA SER A 227 -21.23 9.24 30.70
C SER A 227 -21.61 7.96 31.44
N SER A 228 -20.59 7.25 31.93
CA SER A 228 -20.68 6.21 32.94
C SER A 228 -21.06 6.81 34.31
N ALA A 229 -22.24 7.40 34.42
CA ALA A 229 -22.78 7.86 35.69
C ALA A 229 -24.26 7.45 35.75
N ASN A 230 -24.53 6.40 36.53
CA ASN A 230 -25.88 6.00 36.93
C ASN A 230 -26.60 7.17 37.61
N PRO A 231 -27.87 7.44 37.28
CA PRO A 231 -28.82 7.59 38.37
C PRO A 231 -30.25 7.21 37.97
N ILE A 232 -30.71 5.99 38.26
CA ILE A 232 -32.13 5.75 38.58
C ILE A 232 -32.22 4.67 39.66
N SER A 233 -32.09 5.06 40.93
CA SER A 233 -32.62 4.24 42.03
C SER A 233 -34.08 4.64 42.23
N THR A 234 -35.00 3.78 41.83
CA THR A 234 -36.38 3.83 42.33
C THR A 234 -36.60 2.64 43.27
N PRO A 235 -37.28 2.82 44.41
CA PRO A 235 -37.53 1.74 45.39
C PRO A 235 -38.26 0.52 44.80
N ALA A 236 -38.97 0.71 43.69
CA ALA A 236 -39.64 -0.36 42.96
C ALA A 236 -38.66 -1.34 42.31
N VAL A 237 -37.51 -0.86 41.81
CA VAL A 237 -36.50 -1.69 41.13
C VAL A 237 -35.71 -2.52 42.14
N GLU A 238 -35.35 -1.95 43.30
CA GLU A 238 -34.72 -2.72 44.39
C GLU A 238 -35.63 -3.83 44.92
N LYS A 239 -36.94 -3.57 45.01
CA LYS A 239 -37.91 -4.59 45.41
C LYS A 239 -37.97 -5.75 44.40
N VAL A 240 -37.98 -5.45 43.10
CA VAL A 240 -37.97 -6.47 42.04
C VAL A 240 -36.65 -7.23 42.03
N ILE A 241 -35.50 -6.57 42.18
CA ILE A 241 -34.19 -7.22 42.25
C ILE A 241 -34.11 -8.16 43.46
N ASN A 242 -34.60 -7.72 44.62
CA ASN A 242 -34.60 -8.56 45.81
C ASN A 242 -35.55 -9.74 45.65
N SER A 243 -36.78 -9.54 45.14
CA SER A 243 -37.70 -10.64 44.83
C SER A 243 -37.13 -11.63 43.81
N LEU A 244 -36.40 -11.16 42.80
CA LEU A 244 -35.77 -12.01 41.79
C LEU A 244 -34.61 -12.82 42.39
N LYS A 245 -33.80 -12.21 43.27
CA LYS A 245 -32.73 -12.91 43.99
C LYS A 245 -33.29 -13.99 44.92
N THR A 246 -34.38 -13.71 45.62
CA THR A 246 -35.04 -14.71 46.48
C THR A 246 -35.66 -15.83 45.64
N SER A 247 -36.30 -15.49 44.52
CA SER A 247 -36.87 -16.48 43.60
C SER A 247 -35.82 -17.38 42.96
N CYS A 248 -34.67 -16.86 42.55
CA CYS A 248 -33.55 -17.69 42.05
C CYS A 248 -32.98 -18.60 43.14
N ALA A 249 -32.84 -18.11 44.38
CA ALA A 249 -32.36 -18.93 45.49
C ALA A 249 -33.33 -20.07 45.84
N GLU A 250 -34.64 -19.80 45.81
CA GLU A 250 -35.68 -20.82 45.95
C GLU A 250 -35.61 -21.81 44.79
N LEU A 251 -35.52 -21.36 43.53
CA LEU A 251 -35.45 -22.24 42.36
C LEU A 251 -34.24 -23.18 42.40
N HIS A 252 -33.08 -22.69 42.84
CA HIS A 252 -31.88 -23.51 43.05
C HIS A 252 -32.00 -24.48 44.23
N SER A 253 -32.93 -24.27 45.17
CA SER A 253 -33.20 -25.19 46.28
C SER A 253 -34.15 -26.33 45.91
N VAL A 254 -34.98 -26.16 44.87
CA VAL A 254 -35.97 -27.18 44.43
C VAL A 254 -35.51 -27.97 43.21
N VAL A 255 -34.51 -27.48 42.47
CA VAL A 255 -33.98 -28.14 41.26
C VAL A 255 -32.60 -28.71 41.57
N GLU A 256 -32.51 -30.03 41.76
CA GLU A 256 -31.22 -30.71 41.77
C GLU A 256 -30.62 -30.69 40.36
N ASP A 257 -29.37 -30.24 40.26
CA ASP A 257 -28.59 -30.25 39.03
C ASP A 257 -28.43 -31.70 38.53
N PRO A 258 -28.87 -32.06 37.31
CA PRO A 258 -28.74 -33.41 36.78
C PRO A 258 -27.30 -33.73 36.33
N LEU A 259 -26.41 -32.74 36.24
CA LEU A 259 -25.05 -32.89 35.73
C LEU A 259 -24.17 -33.85 36.54
N PRO A 260 -24.20 -33.87 37.89
CA PRO A 260 -23.44 -34.84 38.70
C PRO A 260 -23.93 -36.28 38.48
N ALA A 261 -25.24 -36.49 38.35
CA ALA A 261 -25.81 -37.80 38.05
C ALA A 261 -25.43 -38.27 36.64
N ALA A 262 -25.49 -37.38 35.64
CA ALA A 262 -25.06 -37.67 34.29
C ALA A 262 -23.55 -37.98 34.20
N LYS A 263 -22.73 -37.29 35.02
CA LYS A 263 -21.29 -37.53 35.09
C LYS A 263 -20.96 -38.86 35.78
N ALA A 264 -21.68 -39.22 36.84
CA ALA A 264 -21.52 -40.52 37.49
C ALA A 264 -21.86 -41.69 36.54
N VAL A 265 -22.94 -41.55 35.74
CA VAL A 265 -23.31 -42.55 34.72
C VAL A 265 -22.23 -42.64 33.63
N ALA A 266 -21.67 -41.50 33.19
CA ALA A 266 -20.57 -41.50 32.22
C ALA A 266 -19.30 -42.16 32.75
N ASP A 267 -18.97 -41.93 34.03
CA ASP A 267 -17.81 -42.53 34.69
C ASP A 267 -18.01 -44.04 34.92
N GLU A 268 -19.22 -44.49 35.23
CA GLU A 268 -19.58 -45.91 35.36
C GLU A 268 -19.51 -46.64 34.01
N VAL A 269 -19.97 -46.01 32.93
CA VAL A 269 -19.83 -46.53 31.56
C VAL A 269 -18.35 -46.64 31.17
N LEU A 270 -17.52 -45.67 31.56
CA LEU A 270 -16.07 -45.70 31.32
C LEU A 270 -15.38 -46.81 32.13
N ALA A 271 -15.76 -47.00 33.40
CA ALA A 271 -15.23 -48.05 34.26
C ALA A 271 -15.61 -49.45 33.74
N ALA A 272 -16.88 -49.65 33.35
CA ALA A 272 -17.33 -50.91 32.74
C ALA A 272 -16.63 -51.21 31.41
N ARG A 273 -16.26 -50.17 30.65
CA ARG A 273 -15.48 -50.32 29.40
C ARG A 273 -14.03 -50.71 29.66
N MET A 274 -13.46 -50.25 30.77
CA MET A 274 -12.09 -50.58 31.18
C MET A 274 -12.01 -51.99 31.79
N GLU A 275 -12.96 -52.43 32.60
CA GLU A 275 -12.96 -53.79 33.17
C GLU A 275 -13.19 -54.88 32.10
N LYS A 276 -13.96 -54.58 31.05
CA LYS A 276 -14.15 -55.49 29.90
C LYS A 276 -12.92 -55.57 28.99
N SER A 277 -11.98 -54.62 29.11
CA SER A 277 -10.72 -54.58 28.33
C SER A 277 -9.54 -55.31 28.99
N VAL A 278 -9.67 -55.75 30.24
CA VAL A 278 -8.59 -56.40 31.02
C VAL A 278 -8.80 -57.92 31.19
N SER A 279 -9.93 -58.48 30.76
CA SER A 279 -10.28 -59.89 31.00
C SER A 279 -10.29 -60.81 29.77
N LEU A 280 -9.75 -60.40 28.63
CA LEU A 280 -9.62 -61.26 27.43
C LEU A 280 -8.28 -61.07 26.72
N ASP A 281 -7.19 -61.42 27.40
CA ASP A 281 -5.95 -61.89 26.75
C ASP A 281 -5.62 -63.28 27.32
N ALA A 282 -6.43 -64.26 26.94
CA ALA A 282 -6.06 -65.68 26.93
C ALA A 282 -6.85 -66.37 25.81
N GLU A 283 -6.11 -67.10 24.96
CA GLU A 283 -6.56 -68.04 23.92
C GLU A 283 -6.91 -67.48 22.52
N GLU A 284 -5.91 -67.64 21.66
CA GLU A 284 -5.95 -68.21 20.31
C GLU A 284 -6.82 -67.63 19.17
N ALA A 285 -6.07 -67.24 18.14
CA ALA A 285 -6.23 -67.63 16.74
C ALA A 285 -7.31 -66.94 15.87
N ARG A 286 -6.74 -66.26 14.87
CA ARG A 286 -7.11 -66.29 13.43
C ARG A 286 -7.94 -65.10 12.92
N GLY A 287 -7.27 -64.29 12.10
CA GLY A 287 -7.88 -63.52 11.01
C GLY A 287 -7.98 -62.01 11.27
N GLN A 288 -7.16 -61.22 10.57
CA GLN A 288 -7.21 -59.77 10.61
C GLN A 288 -7.25 -59.22 9.18
N PRO A 289 -8.32 -58.50 8.80
CA PRO A 289 -8.26 -57.45 7.82
C PRO A 289 -8.35 -56.06 8.48
N THR A 290 -7.51 -55.16 7.96
CA THR A 290 -7.66 -53.70 7.88
C THR A 290 -7.80 -52.88 9.17
N THR A 291 -6.72 -52.17 9.51
CA THR A 291 -6.76 -50.92 10.28
C THR A 291 -6.01 -49.81 9.52
N CYS A 292 -6.69 -48.67 9.35
CA CYS A 292 -6.11 -47.37 9.05
C CYS A 292 -6.30 -46.54 10.32
N GLY A 293 -5.21 -46.28 11.02
CA GLY A 293 -5.16 -45.50 12.25
C GLY A 293 -4.06 -44.45 12.17
N THR A 294 -4.45 -43.25 12.52
CA THR A 294 -3.75 -41.97 12.55
C THR A 294 -2.59 -41.92 13.56
N ALA A 295 -1.65 -40.99 13.27
CA ALA A 295 -0.83 -40.19 14.19
C ALA A 295 0.55 -40.68 14.66
N GLY A 296 1.55 -39.81 14.45
CA GLY A 296 2.62 -39.55 15.42
C GLY A 296 4.04 -40.01 15.03
N PRO A 297 5.05 -39.13 15.09
CA PRO A 297 6.42 -39.42 14.64
C PRO A 297 7.21 -40.20 15.70
N SER A 298 8.04 -41.13 15.24
CA SER A 298 9.03 -41.85 16.05
C SER A 298 10.42 -41.25 15.86
N ALA A 299 11.15 -41.04 16.95
CA ALA A 299 12.60 -41.19 16.96
C ALA A 299 12.95 -42.52 17.65
N PRO A 300 14.06 -43.20 17.29
CA PRO A 300 14.33 -44.57 17.70
C PRO A 300 15.00 -44.67 19.08
N ASN A 301 14.84 -45.85 19.67
CA ASN A 301 15.23 -46.24 21.02
C ASN A 301 16.61 -46.93 21.02
N ASP A 302 17.42 -46.76 22.06
CA ASP A 302 18.37 -47.82 22.49
C ASP A 302 18.56 -47.84 24.02
N LYS A 303 18.82 -49.04 24.56
CA LYS A 303 18.56 -49.46 25.95
C LYS A 303 19.79 -49.37 26.90
N GLY A 304 19.54 -48.91 28.13
CA GLY A 304 19.71 -49.73 29.36
C GLY A 304 20.94 -49.55 30.28
N LYS A 305 20.71 -49.07 31.53
CA LYS A 305 21.03 -49.69 32.87
C LYS A 305 20.86 -48.65 34.02
N GLY A 306 20.12 -49.00 35.10
CA GLY A 306 19.80 -48.15 36.28
C GLY A 306 20.86 -48.19 37.42
N PRO A 307 20.55 -47.98 38.73
CA PRO A 307 19.34 -47.45 39.39
C PRO A 307 19.62 -46.36 40.49
N SER A 308 18.54 -45.78 41.08
CA SER A 308 18.35 -45.30 42.48
C SER A 308 17.80 -43.87 42.72
N THR A 309 16.57 -43.86 43.26
CA THR A 309 15.93 -42.97 44.25
C THR A 309 16.22 -41.45 44.29
N GLY A 310 15.22 -40.64 43.91
CA GLY A 310 15.08 -39.23 44.31
C GLY A 310 14.14 -38.43 43.40
N LYS A 311 13.20 -37.66 43.98
CA LYS A 311 12.11 -36.83 43.41
C LYS A 311 12.33 -36.26 41.98
N PRO A 312 11.30 -36.19 41.10
CA PRO A 312 11.43 -35.49 39.83
C PRO A 312 11.32 -33.96 40.00
N HIS A 313 12.38 -33.27 39.61
CA HIS A 313 12.47 -31.82 39.46
C HIS A 313 11.95 -31.38 38.08
N SER A 314 11.49 -30.13 38.02
CA SER A 314 10.85 -29.45 36.90
C SER A 314 11.72 -29.41 35.64
N LEU A 315 11.08 -29.48 34.48
CA LEU A 315 11.64 -29.46 33.13
C LEU A 315 12.17 -28.07 32.71
N MET A 316 12.81 -27.34 33.63
CA MET A 316 13.46 -26.03 33.42
C MET A 316 14.83 -25.91 34.12
N ASP A 317 15.48 -27.03 34.45
CA ASP A 317 16.84 -26.99 35.02
C ASP A 317 17.95 -27.18 33.96
N TRP A 318 19.03 -26.45 34.23
CA TRP A 318 20.21 -26.14 33.41
C TRP A 318 21.17 -27.34 33.26
N ASN A 319 21.75 -27.58 32.07
CA ASN A 319 22.79 -28.62 31.87
C ASN A 319 24.21 -27.99 31.90
N PRO A 320 25.08 -28.34 32.87
CA PRO A 320 26.39 -27.70 33.09
C PRO A 320 27.56 -28.34 32.31
N THR A 321 27.35 -28.93 31.12
CA THR A 321 28.44 -29.64 30.40
C THR A 321 28.74 -29.18 28.97
N ALA A 322 28.27 -28.01 28.53
CA ALA A 322 28.68 -27.44 27.24
C ALA A 322 29.90 -26.52 27.43
N ARG A 323 31.10 -27.04 27.11
CA ARG A 323 32.36 -26.29 27.16
C ARG A 323 32.55 -25.43 25.91
N THR A 324 32.81 -24.15 26.14
CA THR A 324 33.40 -23.17 25.22
C THR A 324 34.90 -23.41 25.04
N PHE A 325 35.42 -23.24 23.83
CA PHE A 325 36.84 -22.94 23.61
C PHE A 325 36.96 -21.52 23.03
N GLN A 326 37.44 -20.61 23.87
CA GLN A 326 38.08 -19.35 23.49
C GLN A 326 39.56 -19.64 23.15
N TRP A 327 40.13 -18.84 22.26
CA TRP A 327 41.55 -18.52 22.31
C TRP A 327 41.72 -17.00 22.22
N GLU A 328 42.31 -16.46 23.28
CA GLU A 328 42.74 -15.08 23.48
C GLU A 328 44.15 -14.84 22.90
N GLU A 329 44.47 -13.55 22.76
CA GLU A 329 45.74 -12.97 22.29
C GLU A 329 46.82 -12.83 23.39
N SER A 330 48.10 -12.99 22.96
CA SER A 330 49.34 -12.29 23.39
C SER A 330 50.06 -12.69 24.71
N PRO A 331 51.36 -12.34 24.97
CA PRO A 331 52.55 -11.95 24.15
C PRO A 331 53.88 -12.74 24.48
N GLY A 332 55.03 -12.43 23.80
CA GLY A 332 56.37 -13.12 23.79
C GLY A 332 57.26 -13.08 25.07
N PRO A 333 58.61 -13.36 25.09
CA PRO A 333 59.67 -13.06 24.07
C PRO A 333 60.89 -14.07 23.90
N GLU A 334 61.77 -13.74 22.92
CA GLU A 334 63.24 -14.03 22.71
C GLU A 334 63.79 -15.50 22.67
N SER A 335 64.65 -15.97 21.73
CA SER A 335 65.65 -15.35 20.85
C SER A 335 66.13 -16.30 19.70
N SER A 336 66.71 -15.72 18.63
CA SER A 336 67.79 -16.22 17.72
C SER A 336 67.48 -16.97 16.39
N GLU A 337 67.94 -16.33 15.29
CA GLU A 337 67.90 -16.52 13.81
C GLU A 337 68.60 -17.77 13.16
N PRO A 338 68.66 -18.04 11.80
CA PRO A 338 68.53 -17.12 10.64
C PRO A 338 67.80 -17.58 9.32
N SER A 339 67.45 -16.54 8.52
CA SER A 339 67.21 -16.36 7.07
C SER A 339 67.20 -17.53 6.03
N LEU A 340 66.25 -17.49 5.06
CA LEU A 340 66.48 -17.33 3.60
C LEU A 340 65.15 -17.17 2.79
N ARG A 341 65.21 -16.39 1.70
CA ARG A 341 64.10 -15.81 0.90
C ARG A 341 63.66 -16.67 -0.31
N ARG A 342 62.39 -16.55 -0.77
CA ARG A 342 61.87 -15.96 -2.07
C ARG A 342 60.96 -16.98 -2.83
N PRO A 343 60.00 -16.65 -3.75
CA PRO A 343 59.54 -15.35 -4.32
C PRO A 343 58.02 -15.02 -4.28
N HIS A 344 57.72 -13.72 -4.28
CA HIS A 344 56.45 -13.13 -4.76
C HIS A 344 56.52 -12.79 -6.27
N LEU A 345 55.40 -12.98 -6.99
CA LEU A 345 55.19 -12.47 -8.35
C LEU A 345 54.36 -11.17 -8.35
N PRO A 346 54.68 -10.18 -9.19
CA PRO A 346 54.07 -8.84 -9.17
C PRO A 346 52.84 -8.71 -10.09
N SER A 347 51.85 -7.93 -9.64
CA SER A 347 50.75 -7.39 -10.44
C SER A 347 51.25 -6.36 -11.47
N PRO A 348 50.68 -6.31 -12.69
CA PRO A 348 51.16 -5.44 -13.76
C PRO A 348 50.86 -3.95 -13.47
N ARG A 349 51.91 -3.13 -13.45
CA ARG A 349 51.84 -1.65 -13.37
C ARG A 349 51.65 -1.06 -14.77
N ARG A 350 50.74 -0.09 -14.89
CA ARG A 350 50.68 0.83 -16.04
C ARG A 350 51.92 1.74 -16.03
N ALA A 351 52.53 1.92 -17.19
CA ALA A 351 53.66 2.83 -17.39
C ALA A 351 53.19 4.30 -17.50
N PRO A 352 54.01 5.27 -17.05
CA PRO A 352 53.80 6.70 -17.30
C PRO A 352 54.37 7.09 -18.68
N VAL A 353 53.62 7.88 -19.45
CA VAL A 353 54.04 8.40 -20.76
C VAL A 353 54.36 9.90 -20.62
N SER A 354 55.52 10.31 -21.15
CA SER A 354 56.06 11.68 -21.20
C SER A 354 55.27 12.63 -22.15
N PRO A 355 55.48 13.97 -22.08
CA PRO A 355 54.52 14.97 -22.54
C PRO A 355 54.71 15.37 -24.02
N LEU A 356 53.64 15.28 -24.81
CA LEU A 356 53.50 15.83 -26.17
C LEU A 356 52.06 16.37 -26.36
N PRO A 357 51.83 17.30 -27.31
CA PRO A 357 50.97 18.49 -27.20
C PRO A 357 49.46 18.20 -27.22
N PRO A 358 48.59 19.15 -26.81
CA PRO A 358 47.18 18.88 -26.54
C PRO A 358 46.42 18.50 -27.82
N GLY A 359 46.11 17.21 -27.94
CA GLY A 359 45.17 16.67 -28.92
C GLY A 359 43.73 16.93 -28.49
N GLU A 360 42.91 17.36 -29.43
CA GLU A 360 41.53 17.82 -29.25
C GLU A 360 40.64 16.85 -28.45
N ASN A 361 39.93 17.39 -27.46
CA ASN A 361 38.99 16.70 -26.59
C ASN A 361 37.80 16.09 -27.37
N LYS A 362 37.84 14.79 -27.65
CA LYS A 362 36.69 14.03 -28.22
C LYS A 362 35.78 13.34 -27.18
N ASN A 363 35.85 13.70 -25.90
CA ASN A 363 35.00 13.09 -24.86
C ASN A 363 33.98 14.07 -24.27
N ARG A 364 33.05 14.56 -25.10
CA ARG A 364 31.71 14.89 -24.62
C ARG A 364 30.96 13.58 -24.41
N ARG A 365 30.80 13.12 -23.16
CA ARG A 365 29.88 12.02 -22.83
C ARG A 365 28.51 12.36 -23.43
N ARG A 366 28.04 11.55 -24.38
CA ARG A 366 26.71 11.72 -25.00
C ARG A 366 25.64 11.59 -23.90
N ARG A 367 24.64 12.48 -23.91
CA ARG A 367 23.47 12.37 -23.01
C ARG A 367 22.77 11.02 -23.29
N ALA A 368 22.49 10.26 -22.24
CA ALA A 368 21.84 8.96 -22.37
C ALA A 368 20.38 9.15 -22.85
N ARG A 369 20.07 8.72 -24.09
CA ARG A 369 18.70 8.72 -24.63
C ARG A 369 17.99 7.43 -24.21
N LYS A 370 16.81 7.56 -23.58
CA LYS A 370 15.91 6.43 -23.26
C LYS A 370 15.46 5.77 -24.58
N TRP A 371 15.17 4.47 -24.54
CA TRP A 371 14.69 3.72 -25.71
C TRP A 371 13.19 3.91 -25.88
N CYS A 372 12.73 4.20 -27.08
CA CYS A 372 11.30 4.33 -27.38
C CYS A 372 10.71 3.03 -27.94
N LEU A 373 9.37 2.90 -27.90
CA LEU A 373 8.67 1.71 -28.38
C LEU A 373 8.93 1.41 -29.86
N LEU A 374 9.08 2.45 -30.69
CA LEU A 374 9.43 2.30 -32.11
C LEU A 374 10.83 1.70 -32.29
N GLU A 375 11.83 2.19 -31.54
CA GLU A 375 13.18 1.61 -31.54
C GLU A 375 13.16 0.16 -31.05
N GLU A 376 12.34 -0.16 -30.04
CA GLU A 376 12.19 -1.52 -29.52
C GLU A 376 11.51 -2.47 -30.53
N GLU A 377 10.47 -2.01 -31.22
CA GLU A 377 9.75 -2.76 -32.25
C GLU A 377 10.62 -2.99 -33.49
N ALA A 378 11.27 -1.94 -34.00
CA ALA A 378 12.20 -2.05 -35.11
C ALA A 378 13.40 -2.95 -34.76
N LEU A 379 13.84 -2.94 -33.50
CA LEU A 379 14.87 -3.87 -33.03
C LEU A 379 14.35 -5.31 -32.99
N ARG A 380 13.09 -5.53 -32.60
CA ARG A 380 12.47 -6.86 -32.60
C ARG A 380 12.32 -7.41 -34.02
N GLN A 381 11.74 -6.63 -34.92
CA GLN A 381 11.58 -7.01 -36.33
C GLN A 381 12.95 -7.19 -37.01
N GLY A 382 13.91 -6.31 -36.70
CA GLY A 382 15.28 -6.44 -37.19
C GLY A 382 15.97 -7.72 -36.70
N VAL A 383 15.78 -8.11 -35.43
CA VAL A 383 16.34 -9.37 -34.94
C VAL A 383 15.62 -10.60 -35.53
N GLU A 384 14.32 -10.51 -35.76
CA GLU A 384 13.54 -11.56 -36.43
C GLU A 384 13.98 -11.75 -37.89
N GLN A 385 14.23 -10.65 -38.61
CA GLN A 385 14.60 -10.66 -40.02
C GLN A 385 16.10 -10.98 -40.25
N TYR A 386 17.00 -10.43 -39.44
CA TYR A 386 18.46 -10.53 -39.65
C TYR A 386 19.17 -11.46 -38.66
N GLY A 387 18.50 -11.90 -37.59
CA GLY A 387 19.05 -12.79 -36.56
C GLY A 387 19.78 -12.06 -35.42
N SER A 388 19.76 -12.67 -34.21
CA SER A 388 20.35 -12.10 -32.99
C SER A 388 21.89 -12.16 -33.05
N GLY A 389 22.51 -11.12 -33.61
CA GLY A 389 23.96 -11.03 -33.81
C GLY A 389 24.37 -10.03 -34.89
N ASN A 390 23.47 -9.77 -35.84
CA ASN A 390 23.71 -8.90 -37.00
C ASN A 390 23.31 -7.44 -36.74
N TRP A 391 23.80 -6.89 -35.63
CA TRP A 391 23.44 -5.53 -35.14
C TRP A 391 23.82 -4.40 -36.09
N LYS A 392 24.88 -4.59 -36.89
CA LYS A 392 25.31 -3.61 -37.89
C LYS A 392 24.31 -3.52 -39.04
N ASP A 393 23.77 -4.66 -39.47
CA ASP A 393 22.82 -4.72 -40.58
C ASP A 393 21.45 -4.18 -40.14
N ILE A 394 21.01 -4.51 -38.93
CA ILE A 394 19.80 -3.95 -38.31
C ILE A 394 19.89 -2.42 -38.21
N LEU A 395 21.05 -1.89 -37.78
CA LEU A 395 21.27 -0.46 -37.67
C LEU A 395 21.28 0.25 -39.03
N ASN A 396 21.98 -0.32 -40.02
CA ASN A 396 22.13 0.28 -41.35
C ASN A 396 20.83 0.28 -42.15
N ASN A 397 19.95 -0.70 -41.94
CA ASN A 397 18.68 -0.81 -42.63
C ASN A 397 17.55 0.00 -41.96
N ASN A 398 17.78 0.59 -40.79
CA ASN A 398 16.82 1.43 -40.07
C ASN A 398 17.51 2.72 -39.52
N PRO A 399 18.16 3.52 -40.39
CA PRO A 399 18.97 4.67 -39.95
C PRO A 399 18.13 5.83 -39.39
N ASP A 400 16.88 5.91 -39.80
CA ASP A 400 15.84 6.86 -39.39
C ASP A 400 15.21 6.50 -38.04
N VAL A 401 15.17 5.21 -37.68
CA VAL A 401 14.67 4.76 -36.37
C VAL A 401 15.76 4.84 -35.31
N PHE A 402 16.99 4.44 -35.63
CA PHE A 402 18.09 4.32 -34.66
C PHE A 402 19.03 5.54 -34.66
N ILE A 403 18.47 6.74 -34.64
CA ILE A 403 19.23 8.00 -34.77
C ILE A 403 20.23 8.16 -33.61
N GLY A 404 21.52 8.05 -33.94
CA GLY A 404 22.63 8.21 -32.99
C GLY A 404 22.88 7.00 -32.09
N ARG A 405 22.24 5.86 -32.35
CA ARG A 405 22.51 4.58 -31.70
C ARG A 405 23.68 3.86 -32.37
N THR A 406 24.33 2.98 -31.62
CA THR A 406 25.42 2.13 -32.11
C THR A 406 25.00 0.66 -32.10
N PRO A 407 25.69 -0.22 -32.86
CA PRO A 407 25.39 -1.66 -32.85
C PRO A 407 25.49 -2.28 -31.45
N VAL A 408 26.31 -1.72 -30.57
CA VAL A 408 26.45 -2.14 -29.17
C VAL A 408 25.20 -1.77 -28.35
N ASP A 409 24.63 -0.58 -28.58
CA ASP A 409 23.41 -0.13 -27.91
C ASP A 409 22.24 -1.08 -28.24
N LEU A 410 22.09 -1.47 -29.51
CA LEU A 410 21.06 -2.41 -29.98
C LEU A 410 21.21 -3.79 -29.31
N LYS A 411 22.44 -4.31 -29.23
CA LYS A 411 22.74 -5.57 -28.54
C LYS A 411 22.35 -5.50 -27.06
N ASP A 412 22.76 -4.45 -26.35
CA ASP A 412 22.48 -4.32 -24.92
C ASP A 412 20.99 -4.11 -24.63
N LYS A 413 20.30 -3.39 -25.52
CA LYS A 413 18.85 -3.25 -25.45
C LYS A 413 18.13 -4.56 -25.69
N TRP A 414 18.53 -5.31 -26.71
CA TRP A 414 17.93 -6.62 -27.01
C TRP A 414 18.09 -7.60 -25.85
N ARG A 415 19.27 -7.60 -25.20
CA ARG A 415 19.50 -8.39 -23.97
C ARG A 415 18.54 -7.98 -22.84
N ASN A 416 18.32 -6.68 -22.64
CA ASN A 416 17.37 -6.18 -21.64
C ASN A 416 15.92 -6.49 -22.01
N MET A 417 15.56 -6.47 -23.29
CA MET A 417 14.23 -6.85 -23.77
C MET A 417 13.97 -8.33 -23.54
N ILE A 418 14.91 -9.21 -23.91
CA ILE A 418 14.80 -10.65 -23.62
C ILE A 418 14.68 -10.90 -22.11
N ASN A 419 15.44 -10.19 -21.28
CA ASN A 419 15.35 -10.32 -19.83
C ASN A 419 14.00 -9.82 -19.29
N ARG A 420 13.42 -8.75 -19.86
CA ARG A 420 12.05 -8.29 -19.57
C ARG A 420 10.99 -9.32 -19.98
N TYR A 421 11.11 -9.89 -21.18
CA TYR A 421 10.20 -10.92 -21.71
C TYR A 421 10.32 -12.26 -20.95
N ARG A 422 11.49 -12.55 -20.36
CA ARG A 422 11.71 -13.68 -19.43
C ARG A 422 11.29 -13.37 -17.99
N GLY A 423 10.57 -12.28 -17.75
CA GLY A 423 10.05 -11.94 -16.42
C GLY A 423 11.08 -11.45 -15.41
N ILE A 424 12.35 -11.26 -15.79
CA ILE A 424 13.40 -10.72 -14.92
C ILE A 424 13.36 -9.19 -15.01
N VAL A 425 12.26 -8.58 -14.54
CA VAL A 425 12.22 -7.15 -14.22
C VAL A 425 12.75 -7.00 -12.81
N ARG A 426 13.97 -6.48 -12.65
CA ARG A 426 14.37 -5.94 -11.35
C ARG A 426 13.51 -4.69 -11.09
N PRO A 427 12.68 -4.66 -10.04
CA PRO A 427 11.92 -3.46 -9.70
C PRO A 427 12.89 -2.28 -9.42
N PRO A 428 12.41 -1.02 -9.49
CA PRO A 428 13.17 0.08 -8.90
C PRO A 428 13.56 -0.32 -7.48
N THR A 429 14.80 -0.02 -7.07
CA THR A 429 15.22 -0.30 -5.70
C THR A 429 14.17 0.29 -4.75
N THR A 430 13.70 -0.54 -3.83
CA THR A 430 12.63 -0.25 -2.85
C THR A 430 12.77 1.13 -2.21
N GLU A 431 14.00 1.59 -2.01
CA GLU A 431 14.35 2.92 -1.50
C GLU A 431 13.79 4.08 -2.34
N LYS A 432 13.89 4.04 -3.68
CA LYS A 432 13.38 5.13 -4.53
C LYS A 432 11.86 5.22 -4.56
N ALA A 433 11.18 4.07 -4.47
CA ALA A 433 9.72 4.03 -4.43
C ALA A 433 9.19 4.54 -3.08
N ALA A 434 9.88 4.23 -1.98
CA ALA A 434 9.54 4.74 -0.65
C ALA A 434 9.73 6.26 -0.55
N ASP A 435 10.82 6.80 -1.12
CA ASP A 435 11.06 8.26 -1.17
C ASP A 435 9.93 8.99 -1.93
N ILE A 436 9.52 8.47 -3.09
CA ILE A 436 8.40 9.04 -3.87
C ILE A 436 7.08 9.02 -3.09
N LEU A 437 6.78 7.91 -2.41
CA LEU A 437 5.55 7.80 -1.61
C LEU A 437 5.55 8.81 -0.44
N LEU A 438 6.71 8.99 0.22
CA LEU A 438 6.85 9.93 1.32
C LEU A 438 6.67 11.38 0.85
N GLU A 439 7.29 11.75 -0.28
CA GLU A 439 7.12 13.07 -0.89
C GLU A 439 5.65 13.34 -1.31
N ALA A 440 4.97 12.32 -1.85
CA ALA A 440 3.56 12.43 -2.20
C ALA A 440 2.65 12.59 -0.97
N LEU A 441 2.88 11.80 0.08
CA LEU A 441 2.15 11.92 1.35
C LEU A 441 2.39 13.28 2.01
N PHE A 442 3.64 13.76 1.99
CA PHE A 442 3.99 15.08 2.50
C PHE A 442 3.27 16.19 1.73
N SER A 443 3.24 16.11 0.40
CA SER A 443 2.53 17.07 -0.46
C SER A 443 1.01 17.06 -0.19
N ALA A 444 0.41 15.88 0.05
CA ALA A 444 -0.99 15.77 0.42
C ALA A 444 -1.29 16.44 1.77
N CYS A 445 -0.41 16.27 2.77
CA CYS A 445 -0.54 16.93 4.06
C CYS A 445 -0.45 18.46 3.95
N GLN A 446 0.47 18.98 3.12
CA GLN A 446 0.60 20.41 2.85
C GLN A 446 -0.70 20.96 2.22
N ASN A 447 -1.22 20.31 1.18
CA ASN A 447 -2.45 20.75 0.52
C ASN A 447 -3.64 20.78 1.50
N LEU A 448 -3.79 19.76 2.36
CA LEU A 448 -4.83 19.72 3.38
C LEU A 448 -4.68 20.84 4.42
N ALA A 449 -3.45 21.19 4.79
CA ALA A 449 -3.19 22.29 5.72
C ALA A 449 -3.47 23.66 5.09
N ASP A 450 -3.17 23.83 3.80
CA ASP A 450 -3.46 25.03 3.03
C ASP A 450 -4.98 25.23 2.86
N GLU A 451 -5.72 24.16 2.56
CA GLU A 451 -7.19 24.18 2.47
C GLU A 451 -7.87 24.51 3.81
N ALA A 452 -7.30 24.07 4.93
CA ALA A 452 -7.84 24.32 6.27
C ALA A 452 -7.57 25.74 6.79
N SER A 453 -6.69 26.51 6.15
CA SER A 453 -6.27 27.84 6.61
C SER A 453 -7.20 28.92 6.05
N SER A 454 -8.19 29.34 6.83
CA SER A 454 -9.20 30.33 6.44
C SER A 454 -8.77 31.81 6.58
N LEU A 455 -7.56 32.08 7.06
CA LEU A 455 -7.03 33.43 7.33
C LEU A 455 -5.62 33.62 6.73
N PRO A 456 -5.34 34.72 6.01
CA PRO A 456 -4.04 34.99 5.39
C PRO A 456 -2.86 35.24 6.34
N SER A 457 -3.07 35.33 7.66
CA SER A 457 -2.05 35.83 8.61
C SER A 457 -1.21 34.76 9.31
N GLU A 458 -1.50 33.47 9.13
CA GLU A 458 -0.70 32.37 9.67
C GLU A 458 -0.35 31.40 8.54
N GLN A 459 0.64 31.75 7.72
CA GLN A 459 1.25 30.78 6.82
C GLN A 459 1.92 29.69 7.67
N LYS A 460 1.30 28.51 7.72
CA LYS A 460 1.89 27.32 8.34
C LYS A 460 2.94 26.77 7.39
N GLU A 461 4.20 26.88 7.79
CA GLU A 461 5.32 26.38 7.00
C GLU A 461 5.51 24.88 7.29
N PHE A 462 5.36 24.02 6.28
CA PHE A 462 5.77 22.62 6.39
C PHE A 462 7.05 22.40 5.60
N LYS A 463 8.00 21.68 6.20
CA LYS A 463 9.27 21.34 5.57
C LYS A 463 9.58 19.85 5.73
N LEU A 464 10.01 19.23 4.65
CA LEU A 464 10.54 17.87 4.65
C LEU A 464 12.06 17.96 4.62
N TYR A 465 12.71 17.39 5.63
CA TYR A 465 14.17 17.39 5.76
C TYR A 465 14.72 15.98 5.65
N LYS A 466 15.82 15.84 4.90
CA LYS A 466 16.65 14.64 4.91
C LYS A 466 17.94 14.97 5.66
N GLN A 467 17.98 14.58 6.93
CA GLN A 467 19.10 14.88 7.83
C GLN A 467 19.52 13.61 8.60
N HIS A 468 20.82 13.48 8.85
CA HIS A 468 21.36 12.47 9.75
C HIS A 468 21.14 12.90 11.20
N VAL A 469 20.59 12.01 12.03
CA VAL A 469 20.34 12.27 13.45
C VAL A 469 20.96 11.15 14.27
N ASP A 470 22.04 11.48 14.97
CA ASP A 470 22.77 10.56 15.87
C ASP A 470 22.20 10.55 17.30
N ASP A 471 21.58 11.66 17.71
CA ASP A 471 21.08 11.92 19.06
C ASP A 471 19.78 12.73 18.97
N LEU A 472 18.71 12.26 19.60
CA LEU A 472 17.40 12.90 19.68
C LEU A 472 17.47 14.27 20.37
N HIS A 473 18.37 14.46 21.33
CA HIS A 473 18.52 15.74 22.04
C HIS A 473 19.02 16.86 21.14
N HIS A 474 19.67 16.55 20.01
CA HIS A 474 20.02 17.57 19.01
C HIS A 474 18.78 18.25 18.40
N LEU A 475 17.63 17.59 18.44
CA LEU A 475 16.37 18.15 17.97
C LEU A 475 15.73 19.08 19.00
N ALA A 476 16.01 18.89 20.29
CA ALA A 476 15.36 19.62 21.38
C ALA A 476 15.58 21.15 21.36
N GLY A 477 16.61 21.64 20.65
CA GLY A 477 16.88 23.06 20.51
C GLY A 477 16.12 23.76 19.39
N ASN A 478 15.51 23.01 18.47
CA ASN A 478 14.88 23.54 17.25
C ASN A 478 13.38 23.26 17.15
N TYR A 479 12.84 22.41 18.04
CA TYR A 479 11.46 21.95 17.99
C TYR A 479 10.85 21.96 19.39
N ASP A 480 9.56 22.32 19.48
CA ASP A 480 8.79 22.24 20.73
C ASP A 480 8.32 20.81 21.03
N SER A 481 8.18 19.98 19.99
CA SER A 481 7.76 18.59 20.10
C SER A 481 8.35 17.74 18.97
N VAL A 482 8.74 16.52 19.30
CA VAL A 482 9.30 15.54 18.36
C VAL A 482 8.53 14.23 18.47
N ILE A 483 8.04 13.69 17.35
CA ILE A 483 7.35 12.40 17.29
C ILE A 483 8.25 11.36 16.60
N VAL A 484 8.62 10.30 17.33
CA VAL A 484 9.49 9.22 16.84
C VAL A 484 8.65 8.13 16.17
N CYS A 485 8.77 8.01 14.85
CA CYS A 485 8.01 7.05 14.00
C CYS A 485 8.92 6.05 13.27
N LEU A 486 9.98 5.55 13.92
CA LEU A 486 11.05 4.77 13.27
C LEU A 486 10.75 3.27 13.11
N GLY A 487 9.59 2.79 13.56
CA GLY A 487 9.25 1.36 13.51
C GLY A 487 10.33 0.48 14.16
N ALA A 488 10.80 -0.56 13.46
CA ALA A 488 11.84 -1.45 13.98
C ALA A 488 13.22 -0.79 14.07
N LYS A 489 13.45 0.31 13.35
CA LYS A 489 14.71 1.08 13.40
C LYS A 489 14.82 1.97 14.63
N VAL A 490 13.79 2.07 15.48
CA VAL A 490 13.89 2.86 16.72
C VAL A 490 15.06 2.42 17.62
N ARG A 491 15.47 1.14 17.53
CA ARG A 491 16.64 0.60 18.23
C ARG A 491 17.99 1.18 17.77
N SER A 492 18.04 1.86 16.62
CA SER A 492 19.26 2.54 16.16
C SER A 492 19.51 3.84 16.89
N LEU A 493 18.51 4.37 17.61
CA LEU A 493 18.68 5.53 18.49
C LEU A 493 19.25 5.06 19.84
N PRO A 494 20.47 5.49 20.22
CA PRO A 494 21.12 5.04 21.45
C PRO A 494 20.27 5.22 22.72
N GLU A 495 19.45 6.26 22.75
CA GLU A 495 18.65 6.67 23.90
C GLU A 495 17.41 5.80 24.10
N LEU A 496 16.96 5.13 23.04
CA LEU A 496 15.78 4.25 23.04
C LEU A 496 16.16 2.76 22.87
N ALA A 497 17.42 2.48 22.51
CA ALA A 497 17.94 1.13 22.40
C ALA A 497 17.70 0.34 23.70
N ASN A 498 17.03 -0.81 23.57
CA ASN A 498 16.67 -1.71 24.67
C ASN A 498 15.76 -1.11 25.77
N LYS A 499 15.19 0.08 25.57
CA LYS A 499 14.25 0.70 26.53
C LYS A 499 12.79 0.49 26.18
N LEU A 500 12.49 0.22 24.91
CA LEU A 500 11.14 -0.02 24.43
C LEU A 500 10.85 -1.53 24.37
N PRO A 501 9.68 -2.01 24.80
CA PRO A 501 9.32 -3.43 24.81
C PRO A 501 8.95 -3.97 23.41
N LEU A 502 9.77 -3.65 22.40
CA LEU A 502 9.55 -4.06 21.01
C LEU A 502 10.32 -5.34 20.69
N ARG A 503 9.65 -6.27 20.01
CA ARG A 503 10.23 -7.50 19.49
C ARG A 503 10.33 -7.40 17.97
N THR A 504 11.49 -7.67 17.40
CA THR A 504 11.64 -7.69 15.95
C THR A 504 11.15 -9.01 15.37
N CYS A 505 10.44 -8.92 14.24
CA CYS A 505 10.04 -10.08 13.46
C CYS A 505 10.19 -9.78 11.97
N ARG A 506 11.21 -10.35 11.34
CA ARG A 506 11.36 -10.31 9.88
C ARG A 506 10.32 -11.22 9.26
N GLY A 507 9.69 -10.75 8.18
CA GLY A 507 8.76 -11.52 7.38
C GLY A 507 9.10 -11.41 5.92
N VAL A 508 9.18 -12.55 5.25
CA VAL A 508 9.37 -12.68 3.80
C VAL A 508 8.02 -12.99 3.18
N ILE A 509 7.75 -12.38 2.03
CA ILE A 509 6.56 -12.61 1.23
C ILE A 509 6.97 -13.02 -0.18
N ALA A 510 6.25 -14.00 -0.72
CA ALA A 510 6.51 -14.59 -2.02
C ALA A 510 5.53 -14.03 -3.05
N GLU A 511 6.03 -13.70 -4.24
CA GLU A 511 5.24 -13.20 -5.36
C GLU A 511 5.03 -14.30 -6.38
N PHE A 512 3.78 -14.49 -6.80
CA PHE A 512 3.41 -15.43 -7.84
C PHE A 512 2.65 -14.72 -8.96
N LYS A 513 2.81 -15.22 -10.18
CA LYS A 513 2.08 -14.77 -11.37
C LYS A 513 1.48 -15.93 -12.11
N LEU A 514 0.31 -15.68 -12.68
CA LEU A 514 -0.37 -16.67 -13.49
C LEU A 514 0.22 -16.69 -14.92
N PRO A 515 0.71 -17.84 -15.42
CA PRO A 515 1.33 -17.96 -16.74
C PRO A 515 0.42 -17.43 -17.85
N SER A 516 0.95 -16.56 -18.73
CA SER A 516 0.16 -15.76 -19.70
C SER A 516 -0.70 -16.57 -20.67
N ASP A 517 -0.36 -17.84 -20.88
CA ASP A 517 -1.07 -18.82 -21.70
C ASP A 517 -2.27 -19.47 -20.98
N THR A 518 -2.40 -19.27 -19.67
CA THR A 518 -3.52 -19.79 -18.88
C THR A 518 -4.77 -18.94 -19.07
N ILE A 519 -5.84 -19.58 -19.57
CA ILE A 519 -7.15 -18.99 -19.89
C ILE A 519 -7.93 -18.60 -18.62
N GLU A 520 -7.82 -19.39 -17.55
CA GLU A 520 -8.50 -19.08 -16.28
C GLU A 520 -7.78 -17.93 -15.58
N GLU A 521 -8.51 -17.01 -14.96
CA GLU A 521 -7.96 -15.91 -14.16
C GLU A 521 -8.58 -15.86 -12.77
N TYR A 522 -7.91 -15.18 -11.84
CA TYR A 522 -8.55 -14.82 -10.58
C TYR A 522 -9.54 -13.67 -10.83
N GLY A 523 -10.75 -13.75 -10.27
CA GLY A 523 -11.76 -12.71 -10.51
C GLY A 523 -11.26 -11.34 -10.06
N SER A 524 -11.42 -10.32 -10.91
CA SER A 524 -10.99 -8.94 -10.59
C SER A 524 -11.70 -8.35 -9.36
N GLN A 525 -12.88 -8.87 -9.03
CA GLN A 525 -13.68 -8.50 -7.86
C GLN A 525 -13.54 -9.53 -6.71
N SER A 526 -12.71 -10.56 -6.87
CA SER A 526 -12.55 -11.59 -5.85
C SER A 526 -11.65 -11.09 -4.70
N PRO A 527 -11.99 -11.40 -3.44
CA PRO A 527 -11.29 -10.86 -2.28
C PRO A 527 -9.91 -11.50 -2.09
N SER A 528 -9.03 -10.81 -1.37
CA SER A 528 -7.83 -11.46 -0.81
C SER A 528 -8.23 -12.50 0.24
N ILE A 529 -7.42 -13.55 0.37
CA ILE A 529 -7.70 -14.69 1.24
C ILE A 529 -6.84 -14.59 2.49
N LEU A 530 -7.45 -14.71 3.67
CA LEU A 530 -6.74 -14.82 4.94
C LEU A 530 -6.79 -16.28 5.42
N SER A 531 -5.63 -16.93 5.49
CA SER A 531 -5.43 -18.26 6.06
C SER A 531 -4.04 -18.34 6.72
N ASP A 532 -3.52 -19.55 6.98
CA ASP A 532 -2.17 -19.76 7.53
C ASP A 532 -1.07 -18.99 6.76
N ALA A 533 -1.26 -18.84 5.44
CA ALA A 533 -0.60 -17.83 4.64
C ALA A 533 -1.68 -16.95 3.99
N TRP A 534 -1.61 -15.64 4.16
CA TRP A 534 -2.51 -14.74 3.45
C TRP A 534 -2.13 -14.65 1.97
N LEU A 535 -3.13 -14.55 1.08
CA LEU A 535 -2.98 -14.34 -0.36
C LEU A 535 -3.60 -12.99 -0.72
N ALA A 536 -2.76 -12.01 -1.01
CA ALA A 536 -3.16 -10.68 -1.45
C ALA A 536 -3.08 -10.59 -2.98
N PHE A 537 -4.22 -10.70 -3.65
CA PHE A 537 -4.30 -10.59 -5.12
C PHE A 537 -4.14 -9.13 -5.55
N GLN A 538 -3.24 -8.88 -6.50
CA GLN A 538 -2.93 -7.57 -7.07
C GLN A 538 -3.50 -7.46 -8.49
N GLY A 539 -4.73 -7.94 -8.65
CA GLY A 539 -5.42 -8.13 -9.93
C GLY A 539 -5.53 -9.60 -10.33
N PRO A 540 -6.04 -9.88 -11.55
CA PRO A 540 -6.44 -11.23 -11.96
C PRO A 540 -5.30 -12.25 -12.07
N ARG A 541 -4.05 -11.77 -12.20
CA ARG A 541 -2.89 -12.59 -12.61
C ARG A 541 -1.68 -12.44 -11.70
N SER A 542 -1.79 -11.73 -10.59
CA SER A 542 -0.67 -11.53 -9.65
C SER A 542 -1.15 -11.65 -8.22
N VAL A 543 -0.35 -12.31 -7.38
CA VAL A 543 -0.65 -12.51 -5.97
C VAL A 543 0.62 -12.44 -5.13
N SER A 544 0.54 -11.74 -4.01
CA SER A 544 1.54 -11.80 -2.94
C SER A 544 1.05 -12.78 -1.88
N ILE A 545 1.89 -13.75 -1.51
CA ILE A 545 1.62 -14.74 -0.49
C ILE A 545 2.51 -14.42 0.70
N GLY A 546 1.94 -14.37 1.89
CA GLY A 546 2.74 -14.08 3.06
C GLY A 546 2.18 -14.57 4.38
N SER A 547 2.92 -14.46 5.46
CA SER A 547 4.36 -14.16 5.48
C SER A 547 5.07 -15.21 6.33
N THR A 548 6.37 -15.40 6.11
CA THR A 548 7.21 -16.11 7.08
C THR A 548 7.36 -15.31 8.39
N TRP A 549 7.88 -15.95 9.43
CA TRP A 549 8.04 -15.35 10.75
C TRP A 549 9.40 -15.67 11.36
N GLN A 550 10.35 -14.76 11.22
CA GLN A 550 11.67 -14.86 11.85
C GLN A 550 11.79 -13.88 13.02
N TRP A 551 11.53 -14.38 14.21
CA TRP A 551 11.63 -13.62 15.46
C TRP A 551 13.08 -13.30 15.83
N LYS A 552 13.27 -12.18 16.55
CA LYS A 552 14.59 -11.69 17.01
C LYS A 552 15.56 -11.43 15.86
N SER A 553 15.04 -11.24 14.64
CA SER A 553 15.86 -10.91 13.49
C SER A 553 16.36 -9.47 13.59
N GLU A 554 17.63 -9.26 13.28
CA GLU A 554 18.22 -7.93 13.16
C GLU A 554 18.32 -7.46 11.71
N ASN A 555 17.97 -8.32 10.76
CA ASN A 555 18.02 -8.01 9.34
C ASN A 555 16.79 -7.19 8.92
N ASP A 556 17.02 -5.88 8.76
CA ASP A 556 16.04 -4.91 8.29
C ASP A 556 16.10 -4.65 6.78
N SER A 557 16.94 -5.40 6.04
CA SER A 557 17.05 -5.25 4.60
C SER A 557 15.77 -5.68 3.90
N SER A 558 15.35 -4.91 2.89
CA SER A 558 14.24 -5.31 2.02
C SER A 558 14.64 -6.35 0.98
N THR A 559 15.94 -6.55 0.76
CA THR A 559 16.46 -7.56 -0.17
C THR A 559 16.41 -8.94 0.45
N VAL A 560 16.08 -9.93 -0.37
CA VAL A 560 15.99 -11.35 -0.01
C VAL A 560 17.03 -12.10 -0.86
N SER A 561 17.83 -12.97 -0.26
CA SER A 561 18.77 -13.81 -1.02
C SER A 561 18.02 -14.91 -1.79
N ASP A 562 18.65 -15.53 -2.78
CA ASP A 562 18.03 -16.61 -3.53
C ASP A 562 17.65 -17.79 -2.61
N GLU A 563 18.48 -18.08 -1.61
CA GLU A 563 18.21 -19.13 -0.61
C GLU A 563 17.05 -18.77 0.32
N GLU A 564 17.00 -17.53 0.84
CA GLU A 564 15.90 -17.05 1.69
C GLU A 564 14.58 -17.03 0.90
N SER A 565 14.65 -16.66 -0.39
CA SER A 565 13.54 -16.62 -1.33
C SER A 565 12.96 -18.01 -1.59
N LEU A 566 13.81 -18.99 -1.88
CA LEU A 566 13.41 -20.39 -2.05
C LEU A 566 12.80 -20.96 -0.76
N THR A 567 13.45 -20.74 0.39
CA THR A 567 12.96 -21.21 1.69
C THR A 567 11.57 -20.65 1.99
N ALA A 568 11.35 -19.35 1.74
CA ALA A 568 10.06 -18.72 1.95
C ALA A 568 8.98 -19.27 1.00
N MET A 569 9.33 -19.52 -0.25
CA MET A 569 8.41 -20.13 -1.22
C MET A 569 8.01 -21.56 -0.81
N GLU A 570 8.97 -22.39 -0.42
CA GLU A 570 8.73 -23.77 0.05
C GLU A 570 7.88 -23.81 1.32
N GLU A 571 8.01 -22.80 2.21
CA GLU A 571 7.18 -22.68 3.41
C GLU A 571 5.74 -22.21 3.09
N LEU A 572 5.60 -21.22 2.20
CA LEU A 572 4.33 -20.51 2.00
C LEU A 572 3.43 -21.19 0.97
N LEU A 573 3.98 -21.83 -0.07
CA LEU A 573 3.18 -22.44 -1.14
C LEU A 573 2.27 -23.58 -0.64
N PRO A 574 2.72 -24.50 0.24
CA PRO A 574 1.83 -25.52 0.80
C PRO A 574 0.67 -24.93 1.61
N LYS A 575 0.93 -23.88 2.40
CA LYS A 575 -0.09 -23.18 3.20
C LYS A 575 -1.12 -22.49 2.30
N ALA A 576 -0.65 -21.83 1.25
CA ALA A 576 -1.53 -21.15 0.29
C ALA A 576 -2.37 -22.15 -0.53
N SER A 577 -1.75 -23.23 -0.99
CA SER A 577 -2.45 -24.26 -1.79
C SER A 577 -3.48 -25.05 -0.98
N GLY A 578 -3.36 -25.09 0.35
CA GLY A 578 -4.39 -25.66 1.22
C GLY A 578 -5.76 -24.97 1.11
N VAL A 579 -5.77 -23.66 0.80
CA VAL A 579 -7.03 -22.88 0.64
C VAL A 579 -7.32 -22.53 -0.82
N TYR A 580 -6.28 -22.34 -1.63
CA TYR A 580 -6.41 -22.06 -3.06
C TYR A 580 -5.52 -23.01 -3.88
N PRO A 581 -5.94 -24.27 -4.13
CA PRO A 581 -5.11 -25.29 -4.76
C PRO A 581 -4.56 -24.92 -6.14
N ARG A 582 -5.25 -24.04 -6.88
CA ARG A 582 -4.82 -23.56 -8.20
C ARG A 582 -3.51 -22.77 -8.16
N ILE A 583 -3.09 -22.25 -7.01
CA ILE A 583 -1.83 -21.51 -6.85
C ILE A 583 -0.61 -22.34 -7.24
N ASN A 584 -0.67 -23.68 -7.16
CA ASN A 584 0.41 -24.57 -7.58
C ASN A 584 0.70 -24.51 -9.08
N LYS A 585 -0.17 -23.89 -9.88
CA LYS A 585 0.03 -23.67 -11.32
C LYS A 585 0.62 -22.29 -11.63
N TRP A 586 0.83 -21.45 -10.62
CA TRP A 586 1.34 -20.10 -10.79
C TRP A 586 2.86 -20.11 -10.68
N ASP A 587 3.51 -19.25 -11.46
CA ASP A 587 4.96 -19.12 -11.47
C ASP A 587 5.43 -18.26 -10.31
N PHE A 588 6.42 -18.75 -9.58
CA PHE A 588 7.14 -17.95 -8.60
C PHE A 588 7.98 -16.88 -9.30
N VAL A 589 7.80 -15.62 -8.92
CA VAL A 589 8.48 -14.47 -9.52
C VAL A 589 9.64 -13.98 -8.67
N GLY A 590 9.48 -14.03 -7.35
CA GLY A 590 10.48 -13.55 -6.42
C GLY A 590 9.92 -13.36 -5.01
N ALA A 591 10.74 -12.79 -4.13
CA ALA A 591 10.37 -12.53 -2.75
C ALA A 591 10.87 -11.17 -2.29
N ARG A 592 10.15 -10.57 -1.34
CA ARG A 592 10.55 -9.33 -0.65
C ARG A 592 10.40 -9.49 0.86
N ALA A 593 11.17 -8.74 1.63
CA ALA A 593 11.14 -8.83 3.08
C ALA A 593 10.92 -7.48 3.75
N GLY A 594 10.43 -7.54 4.98
CA GLY A 594 10.35 -6.40 5.88
C GLY A 594 10.51 -6.83 7.33
N ILE A 595 10.93 -5.90 8.18
CA ILE A 595 11.05 -6.11 9.62
C ILE A 595 9.88 -5.44 10.35
N ARG A 596 9.16 -6.21 11.15
CA ARG A 596 8.05 -5.72 11.96
C ARG A 596 8.56 -5.40 13.36
N ALA A 597 8.20 -4.23 13.88
CA ALA A 597 8.28 -3.92 15.30
C ALA A 597 7.00 -4.43 15.97
N MET A 598 7.09 -5.59 16.63
CA MET A 598 5.98 -6.21 17.32
C MET A 598 5.92 -5.68 18.76
N PRO A 599 4.79 -5.13 19.21
CA PRO A 599 4.63 -4.69 20.59
C PRO A 599 4.54 -5.91 21.54
N PRO A 600 4.56 -5.70 22.87
CA PRO A 600 4.35 -6.78 23.81
C PRO A 600 2.95 -7.39 23.61
N LEU A 601 2.80 -8.65 24.00
CA LEU A 601 1.48 -9.29 24.05
C LEU A 601 0.89 -9.04 25.43
N THR A 602 -0.22 -8.32 25.49
CA THR A 602 -0.95 -8.03 26.73
C THR A 602 -2.28 -8.79 26.75
N ALA A 603 -3.04 -8.70 27.84
CA ALA A 603 -4.41 -9.21 27.89
C ALA A 603 -5.33 -8.58 26.83
N ASN A 604 -5.04 -7.34 26.41
CA ASN A 604 -5.75 -6.63 25.33
C ASN A 604 -5.15 -6.92 23.94
N GLY A 605 -4.19 -7.83 23.86
CA GLY A 605 -3.45 -8.16 22.65
C GLY A 605 -2.20 -7.31 22.45
N SER A 606 -1.72 -7.29 21.20
CA SER A 606 -0.53 -6.56 20.77
C SER A 606 -0.90 -5.20 20.20
N LEU A 607 -1.08 -4.22 21.09
CA LEU A 607 -1.39 -2.83 20.77
C LEU A 607 -0.12 -2.00 20.52
N PRO A 608 -0.17 -1.02 19.60
CA PRO A 608 0.91 -0.06 19.38
C PRO A 608 1.36 0.66 20.65
N LEU A 609 2.62 1.10 20.64
CA LEU A 609 3.19 1.93 21.70
C LEU A 609 2.98 3.39 21.33
N LEU A 610 2.18 4.11 22.13
CA LEU A 610 2.01 5.56 22.05
C LEU A 610 2.36 6.18 23.40
N GLY A 611 2.82 7.43 23.41
CA GLY A 611 3.05 8.15 24.65
C GLY A 611 4.27 9.04 24.63
N CYS A 612 4.52 9.68 25.77
CA CYS A 612 5.65 10.53 26.04
C CYS A 612 6.90 9.70 26.35
N LEU A 613 8.06 10.16 25.88
CA LEU A 613 9.36 9.53 26.07
C LEU A 613 10.24 10.27 27.10
N ASP A 614 9.82 11.41 27.63
CA ASP A 614 10.66 12.29 28.45
C ASP A 614 11.21 11.58 29.70
N ASP A 615 10.39 10.75 30.36
CA ASP A 615 10.81 9.96 31.52
C ASP A 615 11.88 8.92 31.17
N LEU A 616 11.85 8.36 29.95
CA LEU A 616 12.81 7.40 29.44
C LEU A 616 14.12 8.05 28.96
N LEU A 617 14.04 9.29 28.49
CA LEU A 617 15.18 10.07 28.01
C LEU A 617 15.93 10.76 29.17
N GLY A 618 15.27 10.98 30.32
CA GLY A 618 15.91 11.36 31.57
C GLY A 618 16.45 12.80 31.63
N LYS A 619 16.17 13.63 30.62
CA LYS A 619 16.52 15.06 30.60
C LYS A 619 15.27 15.89 30.32
N LYS A 620 14.92 16.78 31.26
CA LYS A 620 13.92 17.82 31.02
C LYS A 620 14.51 18.82 30.02
N SER A 621 14.05 18.72 28.77
CA SER A 621 14.33 19.70 27.73
C SER A 621 13.10 20.58 27.52
N ASN A 622 13.23 21.69 26.80
CA ASN A 622 12.06 22.50 26.42
C ASN A 622 11.24 21.83 25.29
N CYS A 623 11.73 20.70 24.75
CA CYS A 623 11.05 19.88 23.76
C CYS A 623 10.46 18.64 24.42
N THR A 624 9.23 18.28 24.05
CA THR A 624 8.60 17.02 24.46
C THR A 624 8.81 15.95 23.39
N PHE A 625 9.21 14.75 23.82
CA PHE A 625 9.41 13.62 22.91
C PHE A 625 8.25 12.64 23.00
N TRP A 626 7.74 12.21 21.85
CA TRP A 626 6.61 11.30 21.73
C TRP A 626 6.97 10.12 20.84
N ILE A 627 6.25 9.01 20.97
CA ILE A 627 6.44 7.83 20.13
C ILE A 627 5.16 7.37 19.42
N VAL A 628 5.33 6.91 18.19
CA VAL A 628 4.38 6.01 17.52
C VAL A 628 5.16 4.77 17.06
N GLY A 629 5.07 3.69 17.83
CA GLY A 629 5.85 2.48 17.63
C GLY A 629 5.02 1.21 17.72
N GLY A 630 5.63 0.06 17.40
CA GLY A 630 4.97 -1.24 17.65
C GLY A 630 3.74 -1.50 16.78
N LEU A 631 3.70 -1.00 15.53
CA LEU A 631 2.55 -1.22 14.63
C LEU A 631 2.41 -2.67 14.12
N GLY A 632 3.40 -3.53 14.39
CA GLY A 632 3.39 -4.95 14.03
C GLY A 632 3.02 -5.22 12.57
N ALA A 633 2.17 -6.22 12.35
CA ALA A 633 1.66 -6.59 11.02
C ALA A 633 0.33 -5.89 10.65
N ARG A 634 -0.21 -5.01 11.53
CA ARG A 634 -1.55 -4.43 11.40
C ARG A 634 -1.53 -2.90 11.34
N GLY A 635 -0.36 -2.29 11.14
CA GLY A 635 -0.20 -0.84 11.10
C GLY A 635 -1.14 -0.15 10.11
N LEU A 636 -1.35 -0.74 8.94
CA LEU A 636 -2.28 -0.19 7.93
C LEU A 636 -3.74 -0.16 8.38
N LEU A 637 -4.15 -0.94 9.38
CA LEU A 637 -5.52 -0.94 9.88
C LEU A 637 -5.80 0.25 10.82
N TYR A 638 -4.83 0.58 11.67
CA TYR A 638 -5.05 1.55 12.76
C TYR A 638 -4.12 2.77 12.72
N HIS A 639 -3.26 2.94 11.70
CA HIS A 639 -2.35 4.10 11.62
C HIS A 639 -3.11 5.44 11.67
N GLY A 640 -4.30 5.54 11.07
CA GLY A 640 -5.13 6.74 11.12
C GLY A 640 -5.62 7.08 12.52
N LEU A 641 -6.04 6.06 13.29
CA LEU A 641 -6.47 6.22 14.69
C LEU A 641 -5.30 6.66 15.57
N VAL A 642 -4.19 5.92 15.54
CA VAL A 642 -3.03 6.22 16.40
C VAL A 642 -2.41 7.57 16.05
N GLY A 643 -2.32 7.90 14.75
CA GLY A 643 -1.84 9.21 14.30
C GLY A 643 -2.73 10.35 14.80
N LYS A 644 -4.05 10.20 14.75
CA LYS A 644 -5.01 11.19 15.27
C LYS A 644 -4.90 11.37 16.79
N LEU A 645 -4.77 10.28 17.54
CA LEU A 645 -4.63 10.34 19.00
C LEU A 645 -3.32 11.02 19.41
N THR A 646 -2.20 10.60 18.83
CA THR A 646 -0.88 11.20 19.11
C THR A 646 -0.85 12.67 18.70
N ALA A 647 -1.38 13.03 17.52
CA ALA A 647 -1.41 14.43 17.10
C ALA A 647 -2.19 15.31 18.07
N LYS A 648 -3.34 14.84 18.58
CA LYS A 648 -4.11 15.57 19.59
C LYS A 648 -3.32 15.74 20.89
N ALA A 649 -2.73 14.65 21.39
CA ALA A 649 -1.93 14.66 22.63
C ALA A 649 -0.72 15.59 22.55
N VAL A 650 -0.04 15.61 21.40
CA VAL A 650 1.11 16.49 21.14
C VAL A 650 0.68 17.96 21.10
N ILE A 651 -0.39 18.29 20.37
CA ILE A 651 -0.89 19.67 20.24
C ILE A 651 -1.36 20.23 21.59
N SER A 652 -1.98 19.40 22.43
CA SER A 652 -2.44 19.80 23.76
C SER A 652 -1.38 19.66 24.85
N CYS A 653 -0.20 19.12 24.53
CA CYS A 653 0.82 18.69 25.50
C CYS A 653 0.24 17.84 26.65
N ASP A 654 -0.67 16.91 26.33
CA ASP A 654 -1.39 16.09 27.32
C ASP A 654 -1.47 14.63 26.88
N GLU A 655 -0.70 13.77 27.56
CA GLU A 655 -0.68 12.32 27.30
C GLU A 655 -2.01 11.64 27.67
N ASN A 656 -2.82 12.23 28.58
CA ASN A 656 -4.07 11.61 29.04
C ASN A 656 -5.14 11.53 27.94
N ILE A 657 -4.95 12.21 26.81
CA ILE A 657 -5.79 12.06 25.62
C ILE A 657 -5.62 10.67 24.99
N ILE A 658 -4.45 10.05 25.17
CA ILE A 658 -4.15 8.72 24.67
C ILE A 658 -4.77 7.71 25.64
N PRO A 659 -5.60 6.76 25.17
CA PRO A 659 -6.14 5.71 26.03
C PRO A 659 -5.01 4.92 26.70
N SER A 660 -5.20 4.57 27.98
CA SER A 660 -4.15 3.98 28.82
C SER A 660 -3.64 2.64 28.29
N GLU A 661 -4.45 1.94 27.48
CA GLU A 661 -4.04 0.69 26.82
C GLU A 661 -2.89 0.89 25.83
N PHE A 662 -2.72 2.09 25.28
CA PHE A 662 -1.62 2.43 24.38
C PHE A 662 -0.39 2.99 25.10
N THR A 663 -0.53 3.44 26.35
CA THR A 663 0.56 4.04 27.15
C THR A 663 1.09 3.11 28.24
N CYS A 664 0.34 2.05 28.63
CA CYS A 664 0.68 1.15 29.74
C CYS A 664 2.05 0.46 29.63
N TRP A 665 2.64 0.41 28.44
CA TRP A 665 4.01 -0.06 28.24
C TRP A 665 5.06 0.73 29.03
N ASN A 666 4.78 1.98 29.41
CA ASN A 666 5.64 2.79 30.27
C ASN A 666 5.68 2.30 31.73
N THR A 667 4.70 1.49 32.16
CA THR A 667 4.65 0.89 33.51
C THR A 667 5.31 -0.49 33.58
N ILE A 668 5.56 -1.11 32.42
CA ILE A 668 6.20 -2.41 32.32
C ILE A 668 7.71 -2.18 32.43
N LYS A 669 8.27 -2.38 33.63
CA LYS A 669 9.74 -2.38 33.80
C LYS A 669 10.34 -3.50 32.93
N PRO A 670 11.45 -3.24 32.21
CA PRO A 670 12.10 -4.24 31.36
C PRO A 670 12.59 -5.46 32.14
#